data_AF-A0ABD0ST15-F1
#
_entry.id   AF-A0ABD0ST15-F1
#
_cell.length_a   1.000
_cell.length_b   1.000
_cell.length_c   1.000
_cell.angle_alpha   90.00
_cell.angle_beta   90.00
_cell.angle_gamma   90.00
#
_symmetry.space_group_name_H-M   'P 1'
#
loop_
_entity.id
_entity.type
_entity.pdbx_description
1 polymer ?
#
loop_
_entity_poly.entity_id
_entity_poly.type
_entity_poly.pdbx_seq_one_letter_code
_entity_poly.pdbx_strand_id
1 'polypeptide(L)'
;MRRLKREDVCYENARPRVLIGTDNWQLIVSRKLLTGKRHEPAASLTRLGWVIHGLAPSRVIRDSDTVLYVDSKCRAERSTKLLDDELHSMVKEYFEIDSLGIVKKARENPDETRAIESFKSTVKNVDKRYKVGLPWRKEDISMPPSYDQARRRLLAIENKMDKSVEFKERYTAQMNNMFEKGYAEESQGNELESPKLWYLPHFAVINVNKPGKLRLVFDAAAKSNGVCLNDALLEGPDMLRDLAGILFRFRERAVAVTADIREMFLQVKIVEEDQPAQMFLWRGDDRTSPPKSYKMTSMIFGAKSSPFLAHSVRDHNATKHAIEFPRAHEAITMNHYMDDWVDCFDTEQEAICVIKDVVHVHAQAGFTLTAFNSNRPNVLRELPLESRATAPKQLGTSADQHGRTLGLIWDAESDELSFNTVLVRVPQEVKTLERTPTKREALSAVMSIFDPLGLLSYYTIRAKIIIQRVWRLQTNWDEELPDELANEFRTWLSGVESLRSLRLSRLYAHTGGVTRKQLHVFCDASECAYATAIYWLVEYEDGSKRVILTAAKARVAPIKAQTIPRLELQACLIGARLATTIIREHRWQPHRVVYWTDSRTVLHWINNDRVRYPPYVAHRLNEISELTEPEQWKWVPTRDNVADDATRIVNDVKCKDDRWFIGPSFLYENEDSWPSLNVIDDCDIGRHDDIVLNVTNVEWSVPDAGRFSKHERLVRAMAYVLLFIDKCLRRANEMSMTHIRKAEEWLVKRAQSETFGEDIERLRRGQNLKMSSRIRKLDPFIDEDGVLRARGRTRAAGVSAPDTTPVILDGSHPYARLLCNREHRRAHHSHNERVVNDIRQRYWILRLRPAVRAVAYKCAFCRMRKTKPVRPITGDLPRARLEAFTRPFSNCGLDYFGPMTVTVGRRHEKRWGALFTCLTTRAVHIEIVSSLSTDSAIMALRRMGARRGWPQVMYSDNATNFRGADKELREAVTEWEPSLRDYALTQRIEWLYISPGAPHQGGAWERMIRSVKSALRVTLNEKAPRDEVLHTLLVEVEHTMNARPLTHVPVSADDPEALTPNHFLVGGSHGLPITGPCETATKKTWRVAQALADEYWRRWLKEYLPELIPRRGARDVNEAAIKPGDLVIVADHTLPRNVWPRGVVTQVHPGPDGGVRNVEVRTKGGVFRRPASRLAVLPME
;
A
#
# COMPACT_ATOMS: atom_id res chain seq x y z
N MET A 1 32.68 -18.64 24.46
CA MET A 1 33.78 -17.74 24.83
C MET A 1 34.35 -18.20 26.17
N ARG A 2 35.59 -18.70 26.18
CA ARG A 2 36.31 -19.11 27.40
C ARG A 2 37.13 -17.92 27.93
N ARG A 3 37.07 -17.72 29.25
CA ARG A 3 38.03 -17.01 30.13
C ARG A 3 38.37 -15.55 29.82
N LEU A 4 37.61 -14.62 30.41
CA LEU A 4 38.14 -13.31 30.83
C LEU A 4 38.62 -13.43 32.29
N LYS A 5 39.79 -12.91 32.63
CA LYS A 5 40.30 -12.94 34.01
C LYS A 5 39.50 -11.94 34.86
N ARG A 6 39.31 -12.24 36.14
CA ARG A 6 38.54 -11.40 37.09
C ARG A 6 39.10 -9.98 37.23
N GLU A 7 40.39 -9.84 36.96
CA GLU A 7 41.17 -8.60 36.97
C GLU A 7 40.78 -7.68 35.80
N ASP A 8 40.36 -8.24 34.66
CA ASP A 8 39.91 -7.50 33.46
C ASP A 8 38.47 -6.93 33.60
N VAL A 9 37.81 -7.18 34.75
CA VAL A 9 36.40 -6.79 35.01
C VAL A 9 36.28 -5.93 36.28
N CYS A 10 37.39 -5.45 36.84
CA CYS A 10 37.37 -4.63 38.05
C CYS A 10 37.38 -3.12 37.72
N TYR A 11 36.22 -2.48 37.91
CA TYR A 11 35.98 -1.06 37.62
C TYR A 11 36.30 -0.13 38.81
N GLU A 12 37.45 -0.30 39.48
CA GLU A 12 37.73 0.44 40.72
C GLU A 12 37.84 1.97 40.53
N ASN A 13 38.13 2.45 39.32
CA ASN A 13 38.24 3.88 39.00
C ASN A 13 37.39 4.34 37.80
N ALA A 14 36.43 3.51 37.34
CA ALA A 14 35.59 3.90 36.21
C ALA A 14 34.35 4.68 36.69
N ARG A 15 34.07 5.83 36.07
CA ARG A 15 32.83 6.58 36.32
C ARG A 15 31.70 5.96 35.47
N PRO A 16 30.74 5.25 36.07
CA PRO A 16 29.68 4.58 35.31
C PRO A 16 28.79 5.62 34.61
N ARG A 17 28.57 5.45 33.30
CA ARG A 17 27.71 6.33 32.47
C ARG A 17 26.29 5.82 32.33
N VAL A 18 26.11 4.50 32.33
CA VAL A 18 24.80 3.83 32.20
C VAL A 18 24.80 2.63 33.14
N LEU A 19 23.72 2.46 33.90
CA LEU A 19 23.53 1.33 34.82
C LEU A 19 22.41 0.44 34.25
N ILE A 20 22.76 -0.79 33.88
CA ILE A 20 21.82 -1.76 33.29
C ILE A 20 21.60 -2.88 34.32
N GLY A 21 20.36 -3.01 34.81
CA GLY A 21 19.98 -4.00 35.82
C GLY A 21 20.07 -3.49 37.27
N THR A 22 19.57 -4.28 38.23
CA THR A 22 19.50 -3.93 39.66
C THR A 22 20.61 -4.57 40.50
N ASP A 23 21.55 -5.27 39.88
CA ASP A 23 22.54 -6.09 40.57
C ASP A 23 23.53 -5.26 41.41
N ASN A 24 23.67 -3.97 41.11
CA ASN A 24 24.47 -3.01 41.86
C ASN A 24 23.58 -2.00 42.63
N TRP A 25 22.56 -2.51 43.32
CA TRP A 25 21.53 -1.71 44.01
C TRP A 25 22.12 -0.64 44.96
N GLN A 26 23.27 -0.89 45.59
CA GLN A 26 23.94 0.09 46.46
C GLN A 26 24.31 1.43 45.77
N LEU A 27 24.36 1.46 44.43
CA LEU A 27 24.62 2.66 43.64
C LEU A 27 23.37 3.52 43.43
N ILE A 28 22.18 2.92 43.49
CA ILE A 28 20.88 3.58 43.28
C ILE A 28 20.15 3.93 44.58
N VAL A 29 20.64 3.45 45.73
CA VAL A 29 20.08 3.81 47.05
C VAL A 29 20.27 5.30 47.32
N SER A 30 19.16 5.96 47.65
CA SER A 30 19.14 7.38 48.00
C SER A 30 19.74 7.60 49.39
N ARG A 31 20.79 8.42 49.46
CA ARG A 31 21.44 8.89 50.70
C ARG A 31 20.79 10.14 51.27
N LYS A 32 20.26 11.01 50.41
CA LYS A 32 19.53 12.24 50.79
C LYS A 32 18.43 12.49 49.77
N LEU A 33 17.29 13.00 50.23
CA LEU A 33 16.15 13.32 49.38
C LEU A 33 15.78 14.80 49.55
N LEU A 34 15.53 15.48 48.44
CA LEU A 34 14.99 16.83 48.35
C LEU A 34 13.69 16.75 47.54
N THR A 35 12.55 17.01 48.16
CA THR A 35 11.25 16.90 47.49
C THR A 35 10.67 18.27 47.20
N GLY A 36 10.28 18.53 45.94
CA GLY A 36 9.43 19.67 45.58
C GLY A 36 7.97 19.43 45.95
N LYS A 37 7.10 20.39 45.62
CA LYS A 37 5.63 20.24 45.77
C LYS A 37 5.09 19.11 44.87
N ARG A 38 3.81 18.75 45.04
CA ARG A 38 3.12 17.62 44.35
C ARG A 38 3.28 17.56 42.81
N HIS A 39 3.71 18.64 42.15
CA HIS A 39 3.93 18.73 40.70
C HIS A 39 5.33 19.22 40.31
N GLU A 40 6.26 19.31 41.26
CA GLU A 40 7.64 19.74 41.04
C GLU A 40 8.59 18.53 41.12
N PRO A 41 9.76 18.59 40.46
CA PRO A 41 10.71 17.51 40.53
C PRO A 41 11.27 17.33 41.95
N ALA A 42 11.64 16.10 42.28
CA ALA A 42 12.38 15.75 43.49
C ALA A 42 13.81 15.37 43.10
N ALA A 43 14.80 15.65 43.94
CA ALA A 43 16.18 15.22 43.73
C ALA A 43 16.60 14.23 44.83
N SER A 44 17.20 13.11 44.47
CA SER A 44 17.85 12.20 45.40
C SER A 44 19.36 12.14 45.18
N LEU A 45 20.13 12.25 46.25
CA LEU A 45 21.57 12.07 46.21
C LEU A 45 21.88 10.58 46.34
N THR A 46 22.53 10.01 45.33
CA THR A 46 22.99 8.60 45.32
C THR A 46 24.52 8.54 45.37
N ARG A 47 25.10 7.33 45.39
CA ARG A 47 26.57 7.18 45.23
C ARG A 47 27.08 7.64 43.86
N LEU A 48 26.19 7.80 42.88
CA LEU A 48 26.50 8.29 41.54
C LEU A 48 26.38 9.82 41.40
N GLY A 49 25.90 10.51 42.44
CA GLY A 49 25.64 11.94 42.42
C GLY A 49 24.15 12.25 42.58
N TRP A 50 23.78 13.52 42.35
CA TRP A 50 22.39 13.96 42.40
C TRP A 50 21.61 13.43 41.19
N VAL A 51 20.43 12.91 41.50
CA VAL A 51 19.51 12.29 40.57
C VAL A 51 18.17 13.01 40.66
N ILE A 52 17.64 13.47 39.54
CA ILE A 52 16.35 14.18 39.49
C ILE A 52 15.23 13.22 39.08
N HIS A 53 14.11 13.31 39.78
CA HIS A 53 12.87 12.54 39.61
C HIS A 53 11.72 13.50 39.25
N GLY A 54 10.92 13.17 38.24
CA GLY A 54 9.76 13.98 37.83
C GLY A 54 9.99 14.88 36.61
N LEU A 55 9.01 15.72 36.29
CA LEU A 55 9.01 16.60 35.11
C LEU A 55 9.91 17.83 35.34
N ALA A 56 11.06 17.90 34.66
CA ALA A 56 11.92 19.08 34.65
C ALA A 56 11.85 19.81 33.29
N PRO A 57 11.76 21.15 33.24
CA PRO A 57 11.97 21.92 32.02
C PRO A 57 13.42 21.71 31.52
N SER A 58 13.59 21.50 30.22
CA SER A 58 14.89 21.24 29.57
C SER A 58 15.97 22.32 29.76
N ARG A 59 15.63 23.46 30.36
CA ARG A 59 16.56 24.54 30.70
C ARG A 59 17.26 24.39 32.05
N VAL A 60 16.87 23.42 32.87
CA VAL A 60 17.37 23.28 34.25
C VAL A 60 18.49 22.24 34.38
N ILE A 61 18.66 21.35 33.38
CA ILE A 61 19.68 20.29 33.42
C ILE A 61 21.04 20.89 33.05
N ARG A 62 21.98 20.89 34.00
CA ARG A 62 23.39 21.24 33.74
C ARG A 62 24.18 19.96 33.45
N ASP A 63 25.29 20.07 32.72
CA ASP A 63 26.15 18.92 32.33
C ASP A 63 26.65 18.04 33.50
N SER A 64 26.50 18.49 34.75
CA SER A 64 26.84 17.75 35.96
C SER A 64 25.75 16.82 36.50
N ASP A 65 24.52 16.89 35.98
CA ASP A 65 23.34 16.27 36.60
C ASP A 65 23.00 14.94 35.92
N THR A 66 22.88 13.85 36.70
CA THR A 66 22.67 12.50 36.15
C THR A 66 21.19 12.14 36.23
N VAL A 67 20.51 11.97 35.09
CA VAL A 67 19.05 11.74 35.05
C VAL A 67 18.76 10.24 35.00
N LEU A 68 18.02 9.71 35.99
CA LEU A 68 17.63 8.28 36.03
C LEU A 68 16.29 8.00 35.35
N TYR A 69 15.46 9.02 35.10
CA TYR A 69 14.17 8.83 34.45
C TYR A 69 13.74 10.07 33.67
N VAL A 70 13.62 9.93 32.34
CA VAL A 70 12.96 10.89 31.45
C VAL A 70 11.69 10.20 30.95
N ASP A 71 10.51 10.70 31.31
CA ASP A 71 9.30 10.36 30.56
C ASP A 71 9.44 10.97 29.17
N SER A 72 9.68 10.11 28.17
CA SER A 72 9.86 10.47 26.77
C SER A 72 8.57 10.93 26.08
N LYS A 73 7.63 11.53 26.82
CA LYS A 73 6.58 12.39 26.25
C LYS A 73 7.09 13.80 25.98
N CYS A 74 8.36 13.94 25.58
CA CYS A 74 8.83 15.14 24.91
C CYS A 74 8.14 15.23 23.53
N ARG A 75 7.29 16.24 23.36
CA ARG A 75 6.60 16.60 22.09
C ARG A 75 7.53 16.69 20.87
N ALA A 76 8.84 16.87 21.06
CA ALA A 76 9.80 17.07 19.98
C ALA A 76 10.09 15.80 19.15
N GLU A 77 10.31 14.63 19.78
CA GLU A 77 10.66 13.40 19.03
C GLU A 77 9.44 12.72 18.38
N ARG A 78 8.24 12.87 18.96
CA ARG A 78 7.00 12.50 18.27
C ARG A 78 6.77 13.39 17.05
N SER A 79 7.12 14.67 17.11
CA SER A 79 6.92 15.60 15.99
C SER A 79 7.77 15.21 14.78
N THR A 80 9.04 14.87 14.95
CA THR A 80 9.92 14.53 13.82
C THR A 80 9.59 13.16 13.21
N LYS A 81 9.32 12.13 14.02
CA LYS A 81 8.88 10.83 13.47
C LYS A 81 7.53 10.90 12.76
N LEU A 82 6.55 11.63 13.33
CA LEU A 82 5.26 11.84 12.67
C LEU A 82 5.43 12.66 11.37
N LEU A 83 6.28 13.70 11.36
CA LEU A 83 6.58 14.47 10.13
C LEU A 83 7.29 13.61 9.06
N ASP A 84 8.24 12.78 9.45
CA ASP A 84 8.99 11.94 8.51
C ASP A 84 8.10 10.83 7.93
N ASP A 85 7.17 10.28 8.73
CA ASP A 85 6.15 9.32 8.27
C ASP A 85 5.11 10.00 7.35
N GLU A 86 4.67 11.22 7.68
CA GLU A 86 3.80 12.03 6.82
C GLU A 86 4.49 12.36 5.48
N LEU A 87 5.73 12.84 5.53
CA LEU A 87 6.55 13.10 4.34
C LEU A 87 6.75 11.82 3.52
N HIS A 88 6.94 10.67 4.20
CA HIS A 88 7.04 9.38 3.53
C HIS A 88 5.74 9.01 2.80
N SER A 89 4.57 9.25 3.41
CA SER A 89 3.27 9.04 2.77
C SER A 89 3.08 9.97 1.57
N MET A 90 3.39 11.26 1.71
CA MET A 90 3.26 12.25 0.64
C MET A 90 4.10 11.89 -0.59
N VAL A 91 5.36 11.49 -0.40
CA VAL A 91 6.23 11.09 -1.52
C VAL A 91 5.73 9.79 -2.15
N LYS A 92 5.24 8.85 -1.35
CA LYS A 92 4.67 7.61 -1.87
C LYS A 92 3.44 7.90 -2.74
N GLU A 93 2.49 8.71 -2.25
CA GLU A 93 1.29 9.14 -2.99
C GLU A 93 1.67 9.88 -4.30
N TYR A 94 2.73 10.69 -4.28
CA TYR A 94 3.24 11.37 -5.48
C TYR A 94 3.66 10.40 -6.61
N PHE A 95 4.14 9.20 -6.25
CA PHE A 95 4.54 8.13 -7.18
C PHE A 95 3.45 7.07 -7.44
N GLU A 96 2.27 7.20 -6.83
CA GLU A 96 1.15 6.30 -7.11
C GLU A 96 0.53 6.56 -8.48
N ILE A 97 -0.03 5.51 -9.09
CA ILE A 97 -0.62 5.55 -10.42
C ILE A 97 -1.84 6.48 -10.47
N ASP A 98 -2.60 6.61 -9.38
CA ASP A 98 -3.88 7.30 -9.35
C ASP A 98 -3.74 8.81 -9.03
N SER A 99 -2.53 9.29 -8.70
CA SER A 99 -2.24 10.72 -8.44
C SER A 99 -1.93 11.50 -9.73
N LEU A 100 -2.67 11.21 -10.81
CA LEU A 100 -2.38 11.69 -12.17
C LEU A 100 -2.40 13.22 -12.31
N GLY A 101 -3.04 13.94 -11.38
CA GLY A 101 -2.95 15.40 -11.27
C GLY A 101 -3.54 16.14 -12.47
N ILE A 102 -4.43 15.48 -13.21
CA ILE A 102 -5.17 16.04 -14.33
C ILE A 102 -6.63 15.56 -14.15
N VAL A 103 -7.45 16.52 -13.72
CA VAL A 103 -8.90 16.51 -13.42
C VAL A 103 -9.38 15.45 -12.41
N LYS A 104 -9.77 15.94 -11.22
CA LYS A 104 -10.79 15.29 -10.39
C LYS A 104 -12.09 16.05 -10.59
N LYS A 105 -13.17 15.36 -10.95
CA LYS A 105 -14.53 15.91 -10.83
C LYS A 105 -14.75 16.15 -9.33
N ALA A 106 -14.83 17.41 -8.91
CA ALA A 106 -15.05 17.75 -7.51
C ALA A 106 -16.41 17.17 -7.08
N ARG A 107 -16.43 16.43 -5.96
CA ARG A 107 -17.69 16.07 -5.31
C ARG A 107 -18.15 17.30 -4.54
N GLU A 108 -19.42 17.67 -4.66
CA GLU A 108 -19.99 18.78 -3.91
C GLU A 108 -19.84 18.53 -2.40
N ASN A 109 -19.18 19.48 -1.74
CA ASN A 109 -18.92 19.44 -0.30
C ASN A 109 -19.89 20.38 0.43
N PRO A 110 -20.75 19.89 1.33
CA PRO A 110 -21.69 20.73 2.07
C PRO A 110 -21.05 21.89 2.83
N ASP A 111 -19.81 21.71 3.34
CA ASP A 111 -19.07 22.78 4.02
C ASP A 111 -18.67 23.91 3.06
N GLU A 112 -18.37 23.61 1.80
CA GLU A 112 -18.05 24.60 0.77
C GLU A 112 -19.30 25.39 0.36
N THR A 113 -20.44 24.72 0.16
CA THR A 113 -21.72 25.38 -0.13
C THR A 113 -22.08 26.38 0.96
N ARG A 114 -21.96 25.97 2.23
CA ARG A 114 -22.24 26.84 3.37
C ARG A 114 -21.28 28.04 3.47
N ALA A 115 -20.00 27.85 3.15
CA ALA A 115 -19.04 28.97 3.10
C ALA A 115 -19.40 29.99 2.02
N ILE A 116 -19.85 29.53 0.83
CA ILE A 116 -20.34 30.41 -0.24
C ILE A 116 -21.60 31.17 0.20
N GLU A 117 -22.55 30.50 0.84
CA GLU A 117 -23.77 31.13 1.37
C GLU A 117 -23.46 32.19 2.43
N SER A 118 -22.54 31.88 3.35
CA SER A 118 -22.05 32.83 4.37
C SER A 118 -21.37 34.05 3.75
N PHE A 119 -20.56 33.86 2.70
CA PHE A 119 -19.98 34.98 1.96
C PHE A 119 -21.08 35.84 1.30
N LYS A 120 -22.04 35.22 0.60
CA LYS A 120 -23.12 35.94 -0.10
C LYS A 120 -24.01 36.74 0.85
N SER A 121 -24.26 36.25 2.06
CA SER A 121 -25.11 36.94 3.04
C SER A 121 -24.40 38.09 3.76
N THR A 122 -23.07 38.05 3.86
CA THR A 122 -22.28 39.04 4.63
C THR A 122 -21.57 40.08 3.77
N VAL A 123 -21.34 39.79 2.48
CA VAL A 123 -20.60 40.69 1.59
C VAL A 123 -21.33 42.02 1.37
N LYS A 124 -20.69 43.13 1.76
CA LYS A 124 -21.19 44.50 1.56
C LYS A 124 -20.07 45.40 1.08
N ASN A 125 -20.33 46.25 0.09
CA ASN A 125 -19.38 47.30 -0.33
C ASN A 125 -19.68 48.57 0.49
N VAL A 126 -18.68 49.06 1.21
CA VAL A 126 -18.74 50.30 2.01
C VAL A 126 -17.54 51.14 1.59
N ASP A 127 -17.79 52.34 1.06
CA ASP A 127 -16.74 53.29 0.63
C ASP A 127 -15.67 52.69 -0.28
N LYS A 128 -16.09 51.95 -1.32
CA LYS A 128 -15.22 51.25 -2.28
C LYS A 128 -14.34 50.17 -1.66
N ARG A 129 -14.64 49.70 -0.45
CA ARG A 129 -14.01 48.51 0.15
C ARG A 129 -15.07 47.51 0.55
N TYR A 130 -14.80 46.23 0.33
CA TYR A 130 -15.73 45.18 0.73
C TYR A 130 -15.50 44.77 2.19
N LYS A 131 -16.60 44.71 2.95
CA LYS A 131 -16.71 44.05 4.26
C LYS A 131 -17.28 42.65 4.06
N VAL A 132 -16.67 41.65 4.70
CA VAL A 132 -17.11 40.25 4.66
C VAL A 132 -17.10 39.64 6.06
N GLY A 133 -18.02 38.71 6.31
CA GLY A 133 -18.04 37.91 7.53
C GLY A 133 -17.04 36.76 7.46
N LEU A 134 -16.58 36.32 8.63
CA LEU A 134 -15.82 35.08 8.74
C LEU A 134 -16.79 33.89 8.58
N PRO A 135 -16.48 32.90 7.73
CA PRO A 135 -17.36 31.77 7.50
C PRO A 135 -17.27 30.79 8.67
N TRP A 136 -18.08 31.02 9.69
CA TRP A 136 -18.12 30.20 10.90
C TRP A 136 -18.68 28.80 10.64
N ARG A 137 -18.07 27.77 11.25
CA ARG A 137 -18.53 26.38 11.16
C ARG A 137 -19.85 26.14 11.92
N LYS A 138 -20.17 26.98 12.90
CA LYS A 138 -21.41 26.95 13.69
C LYS A 138 -21.86 28.39 13.93
N GLU A 139 -23.17 28.62 14.00
CA GLU A 139 -23.74 29.93 14.29
C GLU A 139 -23.44 30.36 15.74
N ASP A 140 -23.63 29.45 16.69
CA ASP A 140 -23.29 29.64 18.11
C ASP A 140 -21.83 29.23 18.38
N ILE A 141 -20.90 30.15 18.18
CA ILE A 141 -19.47 29.95 18.49
C ILE A 141 -19.12 30.60 19.83
N SER A 142 -18.44 29.85 20.70
CA SER A 142 -17.83 30.36 21.92
C SER A 142 -16.37 29.91 21.99
N MET A 143 -15.46 30.88 21.91
CA MET A 143 -14.02 30.63 21.86
C MET A 143 -13.42 30.58 23.28
N PRO A 144 -12.53 29.62 23.59
CA PRO A 144 -11.90 29.55 24.90
C PRO A 144 -10.86 30.68 25.10
N PRO A 145 -10.46 30.97 26.36
CA PRO A 145 -9.46 32.00 26.63
C PRO A 145 -8.12 31.75 25.92
N SER A 146 -7.59 32.76 25.24
CA SER A 146 -6.35 32.69 24.43
C SER A 146 -5.29 33.75 24.80
N TYR A 147 -5.64 34.72 25.65
CA TYR A 147 -4.78 35.84 26.04
C TYR A 147 -3.39 35.40 26.54
N ASP A 148 -3.35 34.46 27.50
CA ASP A 148 -2.10 33.98 28.09
C ASP A 148 -1.18 33.27 27.09
N GLN A 149 -1.76 32.67 26.05
CA GLN A 149 -0.97 32.06 24.98
C GLN A 149 -0.34 33.14 24.09
N ALA A 150 -1.16 34.09 23.62
CA ALA A 150 -0.68 35.21 22.80
C ALA A 150 0.39 36.03 23.54
N ARG A 151 0.17 36.32 24.83
CA ARG A 151 1.13 37.05 25.67
C ARG A 151 2.47 36.33 25.79
N ARG A 152 2.47 35.01 26.03
CA ARG A 152 3.72 34.22 26.07
C ARG A 152 4.49 34.27 24.76
N ARG A 153 3.78 34.29 23.62
CA ARG A 153 4.39 34.38 22.29
C ARG A 153 4.95 35.78 22.01
N LEU A 154 4.24 36.83 22.42
CA LEU A 154 4.73 38.21 22.35
C LEU A 154 6.03 38.37 23.15
N LEU A 155 6.08 37.90 24.41
CA LEU A 155 7.30 37.95 25.23
C LEU A 155 8.50 37.27 24.53
N ALA A 156 8.28 36.18 23.80
CA ALA A 156 9.36 35.52 23.05
C ALA A 156 9.86 36.37 21.87
N ILE A 157 8.98 37.13 21.22
CA ILE A 157 9.34 38.05 20.14
C ILE A 157 10.08 39.26 20.69
N GLU A 158 9.62 39.82 21.81
CA GLU A 158 10.31 40.91 22.51
C GLU A 158 11.74 40.51 22.86
N ASN A 159 11.94 39.31 23.45
CA ASN A 159 13.28 38.78 23.70
C ASN A 159 14.14 38.63 22.43
N LYS A 160 13.54 38.44 21.25
CA LYS A 160 14.25 38.38 19.97
C LYS A 160 14.58 39.78 19.45
N MET A 161 13.67 40.73 19.62
CA MET A 161 13.89 42.15 19.31
C MET A 161 15.01 42.74 20.18
N ASP A 162 15.03 42.40 21.47
CA ASP A 162 16.04 42.89 22.41
C ASP A 162 17.44 42.32 22.09
N LYS A 163 17.52 41.22 21.34
CA LYS A 163 18.78 40.64 20.85
C LYS A 163 19.23 41.16 19.47
N SER A 164 18.33 41.76 18.69
CA SER A 164 18.59 42.17 17.30
C SER A 164 17.87 43.48 16.99
N VAL A 165 18.65 44.56 16.95
CA VAL A 165 18.17 45.92 16.65
C VAL A 165 17.52 45.98 15.26
N GLU A 166 18.14 45.39 14.25
CA GLU A 166 17.60 45.35 12.88
C GLU A 166 16.24 44.63 12.81
N PHE A 167 16.10 43.50 13.50
CA PHE A 167 14.82 42.76 13.56
C PHE A 167 13.74 43.59 14.25
N LYS A 168 14.10 44.27 15.34
CA LYS A 168 13.20 45.16 16.10
C LYS A 168 12.67 46.31 15.24
N GLU A 169 13.56 47.06 14.61
CA GLU A 169 13.20 48.22 13.77
C GLU A 169 12.22 47.81 12.65
N ARG A 170 12.53 46.72 11.92
CA ARG A 170 11.68 46.23 10.84
C ARG A 170 10.32 45.75 11.32
N TYR A 171 10.28 45.08 12.47
CA TYR A 171 9.03 44.57 13.03
C TYR A 171 8.13 45.71 13.51
N THR A 172 8.70 46.69 14.22
CA THR A 172 7.98 47.88 14.68
C THR A 172 7.47 48.70 13.50
N ALA A 173 8.28 48.87 12.45
CA ALA A 173 7.85 49.56 11.23
C ALA A 173 6.64 48.87 10.56
N GLN A 174 6.62 47.52 10.51
CA GLN A 174 5.48 46.78 9.97
C GLN A 174 4.21 46.95 10.83
N MET A 175 4.34 46.92 12.15
CA MET A 175 3.21 47.19 13.05
C MET A 175 2.65 48.60 12.86
N ASN A 176 3.52 49.62 12.84
CA ASN A 176 3.13 51.01 12.63
C ASN A 176 2.44 51.21 11.27
N ASN A 177 2.95 50.58 10.21
CA ASN A 177 2.34 50.63 8.88
C ASN A 177 0.89 50.11 8.88
N MET A 178 0.62 49.01 9.62
CA MET A 178 -0.74 48.49 9.75
C MET A 178 -1.68 49.45 10.50
N PHE A 179 -1.17 50.16 11.51
CA PHE A 179 -1.94 51.15 12.25
C PHE A 179 -2.21 52.39 11.39
N GLU A 180 -1.20 52.93 10.72
CA GLU A 180 -1.30 54.11 9.84
C GLU A 180 -2.28 53.88 8.67
N LYS A 181 -2.27 52.68 8.07
CA LYS A 181 -3.19 52.30 6.99
C LYS A 181 -4.59 51.91 7.48
N GLY A 182 -4.81 51.86 8.79
CA GLY A 182 -6.08 51.47 9.41
C GLY A 182 -6.43 50.01 9.19
N TYR A 183 -5.44 49.10 9.08
CA TYR A 183 -5.67 47.65 9.02
C TYR A 183 -5.90 47.04 10.40
N ALA A 184 -5.36 47.68 11.44
CA ALA A 184 -5.55 47.34 12.84
C ALA A 184 -5.80 48.61 13.66
N GLU A 185 -6.53 48.47 14.76
CA GLU A 185 -6.81 49.57 15.69
C GLU A 185 -6.69 49.10 17.15
N GLU A 186 -6.42 50.04 18.07
CA GLU A 186 -6.42 49.77 19.51
C GLU A 186 -7.86 49.47 19.97
N SER A 187 -8.04 48.39 20.74
CA SER A 187 -9.36 47.99 21.24
C SER A 187 -9.87 48.98 22.29
N GLN A 188 -11.15 49.35 22.19
CA GLN A 188 -11.84 50.22 23.13
C GLN A 188 -12.45 49.44 24.32
N GLY A 189 -12.21 48.12 24.40
CA GLY A 189 -12.68 47.25 25.47
C GLY A 189 -14.06 46.62 25.25
N ASN A 190 -14.88 47.18 24.35
CA ASN A 190 -16.21 46.65 24.01
C ASN A 190 -16.17 45.20 23.47
N GLU A 191 -15.04 44.80 22.88
CA GLU A 191 -14.86 43.46 22.30
C GLU A 191 -14.64 42.36 23.35
N LEU A 192 -14.29 42.73 24.59
CA LEU A 192 -13.92 41.78 25.65
C LEU A 192 -15.08 40.91 26.14
N GLU A 193 -16.32 41.32 25.90
CA GLU A 193 -17.53 40.56 26.28
C GLU A 193 -18.02 39.63 25.16
N SER A 194 -17.39 39.64 23.98
CA SER A 194 -17.82 38.84 22.85
C SER A 194 -17.55 37.34 23.05
N PRO A 195 -18.51 36.44 22.74
CA PRO A 195 -18.26 35.00 22.76
C PRO A 195 -17.26 34.56 21.69
N LYS A 196 -17.00 35.40 20.67
CA LYS A 196 -16.03 35.17 19.60
C LYS A 196 -14.60 35.60 19.95
N LEU A 197 -14.37 36.16 21.15
CA LEU A 197 -13.09 36.75 21.54
C LEU A 197 -11.91 35.77 21.39
N TRP A 198 -10.92 36.15 20.57
CA TRP A 198 -9.72 35.35 20.35
C TRP A 198 -8.48 36.20 20.09
N TYR A 199 -7.41 35.94 20.86
CA TYR A 199 -6.11 36.58 20.73
C TYR A 199 -5.15 35.72 19.90
N LEU A 200 -4.77 36.23 18.73
CA LEU A 200 -3.83 35.65 17.80
C LEU A 200 -2.39 35.98 18.21
N PRO A 201 -1.53 34.97 18.40
CA PRO A 201 -0.10 35.19 18.36
C PRO A 201 0.30 35.69 16.98
N HIS A 202 1.25 36.62 16.92
CA HIS A 202 1.85 37.06 15.66
C HIS A 202 3.33 36.70 15.66
N PHE A 203 3.95 36.59 14.48
CA PHE A 203 5.39 36.38 14.34
C PHE A 203 5.87 36.90 12.99
N ALA A 204 7.17 37.06 12.85
CA ALA A 204 7.78 37.52 11.60
C ALA A 204 8.39 36.36 10.82
N VAL A 205 8.11 36.32 9.52
CA VAL A 205 8.81 35.47 8.56
C VAL A 205 9.77 36.35 7.78
N ILE A 206 11.05 35.97 7.78
CA ILE A 206 12.08 36.61 6.96
C ILE A 206 12.25 35.74 5.72
N ASN A 207 12.07 36.34 4.55
CA ASN A 207 12.31 35.63 3.30
C ASN A 207 13.83 35.51 3.07
N VAL A 208 14.35 34.29 3.05
CA VAL A 208 15.78 34.00 2.80
C VAL A 208 16.25 34.54 1.44
N ASN A 209 15.33 34.64 0.47
CA ASN A 209 15.59 35.14 -0.89
C ASN A 209 15.51 36.67 -1.02
N LYS A 210 15.08 37.36 0.05
CA LYS A 210 15.05 38.82 0.19
C LYS A 210 15.56 39.20 1.57
N PRO A 211 16.88 39.14 1.80
CA PRO A 211 17.47 39.65 3.03
C PRO A 211 17.06 41.12 3.17
N GLY A 212 16.11 41.41 4.06
CA GLY A 212 15.51 42.75 4.15
C GLY A 212 14.01 42.78 4.41
N LYS A 213 13.23 41.94 3.70
CA LYS A 213 11.76 42.03 3.73
C LYS A 213 11.17 41.12 4.81
N LEU A 214 10.73 41.73 5.90
CA LEU A 214 10.07 41.06 7.03
C LEU A 214 8.55 41.10 6.82
N ARG A 215 7.89 39.94 6.92
CA ARG A 215 6.42 39.87 6.91
C ARG A 215 5.89 39.49 8.27
N LEU A 216 4.86 40.21 8.70
CA LEU A 216 4.09 39.86 9.88
C LEU A 216 3.01 38.82 9.51
N VAL A 217 2.93 37.75 10.30
CA VAL A 217 1.93 36.69 10.14
C VAL A 217 1.20 36.51 11.45
N PHE A 218 -0.14 36.38 11.39
CA PHE A 218 -0.99 36.07 12.53
C PHE A 218 -1.30 34.56 12.55
N ASP A 219 -0.95 33.89 13.65
CA ASP A 219 -1.00 32.45 13.78
C ASP A 219 -2.41 31.96 14.16
N ALA A 220 -3.30 31.87 13.17
CA ALA A 220 -4.66 31.33 13.36
C ALA A 220 -4.69 29.81 13.62
N ALA A 221 -3.56 29.11 13.49
CA ALA A 221 -3.40 27.70 13.82
C ALA A 221 -2.90 27.46 15.26
N ALA A 222 -2.50 28.52 15.98
CA ALA A 222 -2.09 28.43 17.37
C ALA A 222 -3.26 27.95 18.25
N LYS A 223 -3.03 26.85 18.99
CA LYS A 223 -4.06 26.22 19.83
C LYS A 223 -4.02 26.71 21.28
N SER A 224 -5.11 27.29 21.76
CA SER A 224 -5.34 27.51 23.20
C SER A 224 -6.42 26.56 23.70
N ASN A 225 -6.20 25.90 24.84
CA ASN A 225 -7.13 24.91 25.40
C ASN A 225 -7.59 23.84 24.38
N GLY A 226 -6.72 23.46 23.44
CA GLY A 226 -6.98 22.43 22.44
C GLY A 226 -7.65 22.90 21.15
N VAL A 227 -8.10 24.15 21.07
CA VAL A 227 -8.82 24.74 19.91
C VAL A 227 -7.99 25.86 19.28
N CYS A 228 -8.07 26.06 17.96
CA CYS A 228 -7.55 27.25 17.27
C CYS A 228 -8.64 27.93 16.42
N LEU A 229 -8.40 29.16 15.96
CA LEU A 229 -9.34 29.90 15.12
C LEU A 229 -9.67 29.13 13.82
N ASN A 230 -8.68 28.51 13.20
CA ASN A 230 -8.88 27.72 11.99
C ASN A 230 -9.79 26.49 12.18
N ASP A 231 -9.95 25.97 13.41
CA ASP A 231 -10.89 24.87 13.68
C ASP A 231 -12.36 25.37 13.66
N ALA A 232 -12.56 26.66 13.99
CA ALA A 232 -13.87 27.31 14.06
C ALA A 232 -14.36 27.86 12.71
N LEU A 233 -13.46 28.01 11.73
CA LEU A 233 -13.75 28.55 10.41
C LEU A 233 -13.92 27.44 9.35
N LEU A 234 -14.71 27.73 8.32
CA LEU A 234 -14.80 26.98 7.08
C LEU A 234 -13.73 27.50 6.11
N GLU A 235 -13.02 26.60 5.46
CA GLU A 235 -11.97 26.96 4.49
C GLU A 235 -12.55 27.57 3.21
N GLY A 236 -13.75 27.11 2.81
CA GLY A 236 -14.37 27.46 1.53
C GLY A 236 -13.79 26.65 0.36
N PRO A 237 -14.43 26.73 -0.82
CA PRO A 237 -13.92 26.08 -2.02
C PRO A 237 -12.59 26.69 -2.47
N ASP A 238 -11.76 25.87 -3.12
CA ASP A 238 -10.56 26.37 -3.80
C ASP A 238 -10.97 27.14 -5.07
N MET A 239 -10.92 28.47 -4.98
CA MET A 239 -11.24 29.39 -6.07
C MET A 239 -10.04 29.70 -6.96
N LEU A 240 -8.89 29.08 -6.71
CA LEU A 240 -7.70 29.29 -7.53
C LEU A 240 -7.90 28.73 -8.92
N ARG A 241 -7.63 29.58 -9.91
CA ARG A 241 -7.54 29.12 -11.29
C ARG A 241 -6.29 28.27 -11.47
N ASP A 242 -6.40 27.25 -12.32
CA ASP A 242 -5.27 26.40 -12.65
C ASP A 242 -4.15 27.25 -13.24
N LEU A 243 -2.97 27.18 -12.60
CA LEU A 243 -1.81 27.96 -13.03
C LEU A 243 -1.38 27.58 -14.44
N ALA A 244 -1.44 26.28 -14.80
CA ALA A 244 -1.13 25.85 -16.15
C ALA A 244 -2.11 26.47 -17.15
N GLY A 245 -3.40 26.51 -16.82
CA GLY A 245 -4.41 27.21 -17.62
C GLY A 245 -4.13 28.70 -17.84
N ILE A 246 -3.73 29.44 -16.81
CA ILE A 246 -3.34 30.85 -16.96
C ILE A 246 -2.12 30.99 -17.87
N LEU A 247 -1.11 30.15 -17.67
CA LEU A 247 0.12 30.18 -18.47
C LEU A 247 -0.12 29.76 -19.93
N PHE A 248 -1.06 28.86 -20.17
CA PHE A 248 -1.51 28.51 -21.52
C PHE A 248 -2.07 29.73 -22.24
N ARG A 249 -3.04 30.43 -21.64
CA ARG A 249 -3.61 31.65 -22.20
C ARG A 249 -2.57 32.75 -22.35
N PHE A 250 -1.67 32.88 -21.38
CA PHE A 250 -0.59 33.88 -21.42
C PHE A 250 0.34 33.72 -22.61
N ARG A 251 0.42 32.53 -23.24
CA ARG A 251 1.29 32.25 -24.39
C ARG A 251 0.61 32.46 -25.76
N GLU A 252 -0.68 32.80 -25.80
CA GLU A 252 -1.47 32.82 -27.04
C GLU A 252 -1.26 34.04 -27.92
N ARG A 253 -1.09 35.24 -27.35
CA ARG A 253 -1.11 36.51 -28.11
C ARG A 253 0.17 37.34 -27.94
N ALA A 254 0.45 38.23 -28.88
CA ALA A 254 1.76 38.89 -29.01
C ALA A 254 2.09 39.91 -27.90
N VAL A 255 1.11 40.63 -27.35
CA VAL A 255 1.33 41.65 -26.33
C VAL A 255 1.04 41.06 -24.96
N ALA A 256 2.06 40.86 -24.14
CA ALA A 256 1.94 40.27 -22.81
C ALA A 256 1.96 41.36 -21.73
N VAL A 257 1.14 41.18 -20.69
CA VAL A 257 1.01 42.11 -19.57
C VAL A 257 0.91 41.34 -18.26
N THR A 258 1.61 41.82 -17.24
CA THR A 258 1.48 41.30 -15.88
C THR A 258 1.41 42.43 -14.87
N ALA A 259 0.66 42.25 -13.79
CA ALA A 259 0.59 43.17 -12.66
C ALA A 259 0.31 42.40 -11.35
N ASP A 260 0.35 43.08 -10.21
CA ASP A 260 0.13 42.50 -8.88
C ASP A 260 -0.81 43.39 -8.05
N ILE A 261 -1.73 42.78 -7.30
CA ILE A 261 -2.61 43.48 -6.36
C ILE A 261 -1.87 43.77 -5.07
N ARG A 262 -1.63 45.06 -4.79
CA ARG A 262 -0.99 45.51 -3.56
C ARG A 262 -1.79 45.10 -2.32
N GLU A 263 -1.18 44.28 -1.47
CA GLU A 263 -1.70 43.92 -0.14
C GLU A 263 -3.13 43.33 -0.18
N MET A 264 -3.41 42.48 -1.19
CA MET A 264 -4.76 41.98 -1.52
C MET A 264 -5.64 41.61 -0.31
N PHE A 265 -5.13 40.79 0.62
CA PHE A 265 -5.89 40.36 1.80
C PHE A 265 -6.29 41.53 2.71
N LEU A 266 -5.35 42.45 2.99
CA LEU A 266 -5.57 43.57 3.90
C LEU A 266 -6.54 44.64 3.34
N GLN A 267 -6.79 44.64 2.02
CA GLN A 267 -7.81 45.52 1.44
C GLN A 267 -9.24 45.07 1.75
N VAL A 268 -9.45 43.80 2.11
CA VAL A 268 -10.77 43.26 2.46
C VAL A 268 -11.02 43.45 3.96
N LYS A 269 -12.12 44.11 4.31
CA LYS A 269 -12.52 44.40 5.69
C LYS A 269 -13.33 43.26 6.30
N ILE A 270 -13.25 43.10 7.62
CA ILE A 270 -14.03 42.13 8.39
C ILE A 270 -15.17 42.86 9.09
N VAL A 271 -16.37 42.27 9.07
CA VAL A 271 -17.55 42.79 9.78
C VAL A 271 -17.29 42.92 11.28
N GLU A 272 -17.86 43.96 11.89
CA GLU A 272 -17.60 44.38 13.26
C GLU A 272 -17.88 43.26 14.27
N GLU A 273 -18.89 42.41 14.03
CA GLU A 273 -19.26 41.30 14.90
C GLU A 273 -18.20 40.18 14.96
N ASP A 274 -17.32 40.10 13.96
CA ASP A 274 -16.30 39.05 13.83
C ASP A 274 -14.89 39.52 14.17
N GLN A 275 -14.64 40.83 14.23
CA GLN A 275 -13.34 41.40 14.61
C GLN A 275 -12.82 40.94 15.99
N PRO A 276 -13.67 40.65 17.02
CA PRO A 276 -13.19 40.08 18.28
C PRO A 276 -12.45 38.74 18.12
N ALA A 277 -12.64 38.02 17.01
CA ALA A 277 -11.91 36.79 16.72
C ALA A 277 -10.47 37.01 16.21
N GLN A 278 -10.09 38.27 15.93
CA GLN A 278 -8.80 38.66 15.38
C GLN A 278 -8.10 39.70 16.26
N MET A 279 -8.11 39.49 17.58
CA MET A 279 -7.38 40.33 18.54
C MET A 279 -5.89 39.95 18.55
N PHE A 280 -5.02 40.87 18.95
CA PHE A 280 -3.61 40.60 19.21
C PHE A 280 -3.04 41.57 20.25
N LEU A 281 -1.83 41.29 20.74
CA LEU A 281 -1.19 42.05 21.82
C LEU A 281 0.04 42.78 21.31
N TRP A 282 0.19 44.06 21.62
CA TRP A 282 1.36 44.84 21.23
C TRP A 282 1.67 45.96 22.24
N ARG A 283 2.95 46.27 22.47
CA ARG A 283 3.38 47.37 23.35
C ARG A 283 4.63 48.12 22.89
N GLY A 284 5.04 47.94 21.63
CA GLY A 284 6.23 48.58 21.09
C GLY A 284 7.45 48.28 21.97
N ASP A 285 8.09 49.34 22.45
CA ASP A 285 9.32 49.28 23.27
C ASP A 285 9.07 49.30 24.78
N ASP A 286 7.84 49.58 25.21
CA ASP A 286 7.53 49.62 26.64
C ASP A 286 7.49 48.19 27.20
N ARG A 287 8.51 47.84 27.99
CA ARG A 287 8.58 46.54 28.68
C ARG A 287 7.93 46.57 30.07
N THR A 288 7.63 47.76 30.59
CA THR A 288 7.18 47.99 31.97
C THR A 288 5.66 47.88 32.12
N SER A 289 4.91 48.37 31.13
CA SER A 289 3.44 48.29 31.13
C SER A 289 2.93 46.94 30.59
N PRO A 290 1.73 46.48 30.99
CA PRO A 290 1.08 45.34 30.35
C PRO A 290 0.83 45.63 28.85
N PRO A 291 0.84 44.59 27.99
CA PRO A 291 0.63 44.81 26.57
C PRO A 291 -0.79 45.27 26.27
N LYS A 292 -0.92 46.23 25.35
CA LYS A 292 -2.20 46.75 24.88
C LYS A 292 -2.85 45.74 23.93
N SER A 293 -4.18 45.72 23.93
CA SER A 293 -4.98 44.89 23.03
C SER A 293 -5.33 45.66 21.75
N TYR A 294 -5.06 45.05 20.61
CA TYR A 294 -5.41 45.56 19.29
C TYR A 294 -6.34 44.56 18.60
N LYS A 295 -7.12 45.05 17.64
CA LYS A 295 -7.95 44.21 16.77
C LYS A 295 -7.66 44.47 15.30
N MET A 296 -7.69 43.42 14.51
CA MET A 296 -7.62 43.53 13.06
C MET A 296 -9.00 43.94 12.52
N THR A 297 -9.07 45.02 11.75
CA THR A 297 -10.28 45.44 11.03
C THR A 297 -10.35 44.83 9.63
N SER A 298 -9.24 44.23 9.19
CA SER A 298 -9.05 43.71 7.84
C SER A 298 -8.62 42.25 7.92
N MET A 299 -8.86 41.51 6.84
CA MET A 299 -8.56 40.10 6.77
C MET A 299 -7.07 39.82 6.98
N ILE A 300 -6.77 38.81 7.80
CA ILE A 300 -5.41 38.46 8.18
C ILE A 300 -4.78 37.45 7.24
N PHE A 301 -3.45 37.50 7.17
CA PHE A 301 -2.64 36.40 6.65
C PHE A 301 -2.49 35.31 7.73
N GLY A 302 -2.91 34.08 7.42
CA GLY A 302 -2.79 32.91 8.31
C GLY A 302 -4.11 32.17 8.61
N ALA A 303 -5.26 32.81 8.36
CA ALA A 303 -6.55 32.13 8.46
C ALA A 303 -6.85 31.30 7.19
N LYS A 304 -7.42 30.10 7.37
CA LYS A 304 -7.74 29.17 6.27
C LYS A 304 -8.77 29.73 5.28
N SER A 305 -9.71 30.55 5.75
CA SER A 305 -10.75 31.15 4.92
C SER A 305 -10.29 32.36 4.11
N SER A 306 -9.14 32.97 4.42
CA SER A 306 -8.69 34.21 3.79
C SER A 306 -8.54 34.12 2.27
N PRO A 307 -7.91 33.06 1.69
CA PRO A 307 -7.82 32.90 0.23
C PRO A 307 -9.18 32.88 -0.46
N PHE A 308 -10.10 32.03 0.03
CA PHE A 308 -11.46 31.92 -0.50
C PHE A 308 -12.18 33.28 -0.49
N LEU A 309 -12.16 33.99 0.64
CA LEU A 309 -12.87 35.26 0.78
C LEU A 309 -12.27 36.35 -0.14
N ALA A 310 -10.94 36.47 -0.19
CA ALA A 310 -10.28 37.47 -1.03
C ALA A 310 -10.57 37.24 -2.53
N HIS A 311 -10.55 35.99 -2.98
CA HIS A 311 -10.93 35.63 -4.34
C HIS A 311 -12.41 35.90 -4.62
N SER A 312 -13.28 35.54 -3.67
CA SER A 312 -14.71 35.77 -3.80
C SER A 312 -15.06 37.26 -3.89
N VAL A 313 -14.39 38.13 -3.13
CA VAL A 313 -14.55 39.58 -3.23
C VAL A 313 -14.12 40.09 -4.61
N ARG A 314 -12.94 39.68 -5.08
CA ARG A 314 -12.43 40.05 -6.41
C ARG A 314 -13.40 39.66 -7.52
N ASP A 315 -13.82 38.40 -7.53
CA ASP A 315 -14.68 37.85 -8.58
C ASP A 315 -16.10 38.45 -8.49
N HIS A 316 -16.62 38.66 -7.28
CA HIS A 316 -17.90 39.34 -7.06
C HIS A 316 -17.89 40.78 -7.57
N ASN A 317 -16.81 41.52 -7.32
CA ASN A 317 -16.66 42.88 -7.84
C ASN A 317 -16.56 42.90 -9.38
N ALA A 318 -15.78 41.99 -9.97
CA ALA A 318 -15.71 41.85 -11.43
C ALA A 318 -17.07 41.51 -12.04
N THR A 319 -17.83 40.59 -11.40
CA THR A 319 -19.15 40.17 -11.87
C THR A 319 -20.16 41.33 -11.89
N LYS A 320 -20.11 42.23 -10.89
CA LYS A 320 -20.97 43.43 -10.87
C LYS A 320 -20.77 44.36 -12.05
N HIS A 321 -19.56 44.38 -12.62
CA HIS A 321 -19.19 45.25 -13.74
C HIS A 321 -19.11 44.48 -15.06
N ALA A 322 -19.59 43.23 -15.12
CA ALA A 322 -19.44 42.36 -16.28
C ALA A 322 -20.18 42.86 -17.55
N ILE A 323 -21.27 43.62 -17.37
CA ILE A 323 -22.03 44.20 -18.49
C ILE A 323 -21.29 45.39 -19.08
N GLU A 324 -20.74 46.26 -18.23
CA GLU A 324 -20.03 47.48 -18.64
C GLU A 324 -18.63 47.17 -19.19
N PHE A 325 -17.91 46.26 -18.54
CA PHE A 325 -16.52 45.91 -18.86
C PHE A 325 -16.35 44.38 -19.03
N PRO A 326 -16.92 43.77 -20.09
CA PRO A 326 -16.92 42.32 -20.27
C PRO A 326 -15.51 41.73 -20.40
N ARG A 327 -14.61 42.40 -21.13
CA ARG A 327 -13.22 41.93 -21.30
C ARG A 327 -12.41 42.04 -20.01
N ALA A 328 -12.65 43.07 -19.20
CA ALA A 328 -12.03 43.21 -17.88
C ALA A 328 -12.56 42.15 -16.90
N HIS A 329 -13.86 41.85 -16.93
CA HIS A 329 -14.44 40.75 -16.15
C HIS A 329 -13.78 39.41 -16.49
N GLU A 330 -13.61 39.08 -17.77
CA GLU A 330 -12.87 37.89 -18.20
C GLU A 330 -11.42 37.92 -17.71
N ALA A 331 -10.73 39.06 -17.87
CA ALA A 331 -9.34 39.23 -17.44
C ALA A 331 -9.17 39.00 -15.93
N ILE A 332 -10.10 39.52 -15.12
CA ILE A 332 -10.04 39.42 -13.66
C ILE A 332 -10.36 38.00 -13.18
N THR A 333 -11.41 37.38 -13.75
CA THR A 333 -11.92 36.09 -13.28
C THR A 333 -11.14 34.89 -13.82
N MET A 334 -10.48 35.02 -14.98
CA MET A 334 -9.75 33.92 -15.62
C MET A 334 -8.23 34.05 -15.55
N ASN A 335 -7.66 35.27 -15.47
CA ASN A 335 -6.22 35.48 -15.66
C ASN A 335 -5.49 35.99 -14.41
N HIS A 336 -6.10 35.81 -13.22
CA HIS A 336 -5.41 36.01 -11.95
C HIS A 336 -4.99 34.67 -11.33
N TYR A 337 -3.71 34.56 -10.99
CA TYR A 337 -3.22 33.54 -10.08
C TYR A 337 -2.95 34.21 -8.73
N MET A 338 -3.79 33.94 -7.72
CA MET A 338 -3.72 34.67 -6.45
C MET A 338 -3.84 36.19 -6.63
N ASP A 339 -2.83 36.93 -6.23
CA ASP A 339 -2.63 38.38 -6.35
C ASP A 339 -2.07 38.80 -7.73
N ASP A 340 -1.42 37.89 -8.45
CA ASP A 340 -0.83 38.14 -9.76
C ASP A 340 -1.86 38.15 -10.88
N TRP A 341 -1.91 39.25 -11.64
CA TRP A 341 -2.58 39.31 -12.94
C TRP A 341 -1.59 39.00 -14.06
N VAL A 342 -1.95 38.10 -14.99
CA VAL A 342 -1.11 37.64 -16.10
C VAL A 342 -1.97 37.44 -17.35
N ASP A 343 -1.93 38.36 -18.31
CA ASP A 343 -2.78 38.33 -19.52
C ASP A 343 -1.98 38.65 -20.80
N CYS A 344 -2.59 38.39 -21.96
CA CYS A 344 -2.05 38.77 -23.26
C CYS A 344 -3.13 39.22 -24.25
N PHE A 345 -2.71 40.01 -25.24
CA PHE A 345 -3.53 40.75 -26.20
C PHE A 345 -2.93 40.71 -27.60
N ASP A 346 -3.76 40.89 -28.63
CA ASP A 346 -3.29 40.85 -30.02
C ASP A 346 -2.60 42.16 -30.41
N THR A 347 -3.05 43.28 -29.84
CA THR A 347 -2.54 44.63 -30.13
C THR A 347 -2.23 45.43 -28.88
N GLU A 348 -1.35 46.43 -29.01
CA GLU A 348 -0.99 47.33 -27.90
C GLU A 348 -2.18 48.20 -27.48
N GLN A 349 -3.03 48.61 -28.42
CA GLN A 349 -4.22 49.41 -28.15
C GLN A 349 -5.27 48.64 -27.34
N GLU A 350 -5.55 47.38 -27.70
CA GLU A 350 -6.43 46.50 -26.92
C GLU A 350 -5.90 46.35 -25.50
N ALA A 351 -4.59 46.09 -25.34
CA ALA A 351 -3.96 45.94 -24.04
C ALA A 351 -4.15 47.20 -23.17
N ILE A 352 -3.86 48.40 -23.71
CA ILE A 352 -3.99 49.66 -22.97
C ILE A 352 -5.43 49.90 -22.51
N CYS A 353 -6.42 49.63 -23.38
CA CYS A 353 -7.83 49.81 -23.04
C CYS A 353 -8.24 48.85 -21.90
N VAL A 354 -7.93 47.56 -22.03
CA VAL A 354 -8.30 46.56 -21.02
C VAL A 354 -7.57 46.81 -19.70
N ILE A 355 -6.31 47.26 -19.72
CA ILE A 355 -5.60 47.63 -18.48
C ILE A 355 -6.35 48.75 -17.75
N LYS A 356 -6.79 49.79 -18.46
CA LYS A 356 -7.54 50.91 -17.85
C LYS A 356 -8.85 50.42 -17.22
N ASP A 357 -9.56 49.53 -17.91
CA ASP A 357 -10.81 48.94 -17.42
C ASP A 357 -10.57 48.05 -16.19
N VAL A 358 -9.54 47.18 -16.23
CA VAL A 358 -9.17 46.30 -15.12
C VAL A 358 -8.75 47.11 -13.89
N VAL A 359 -7.96 48.17 -14.07
CA VAL A 359 -7.59 49.11 -12.99
C VAL A 359 -8.84 49.78 -12.41
N HIS A 360 -9.76 50.23 -13.27
CA HIS A 360 -11.01 50.84 -12.83
C HIS A 360 -11.85 49.87 -11.99
N VAL A 361 -12.10 48.66 -12.50
CA VAL A 361 -12.92 47.65 -11.82
C VAL A 361 -12.29 47.30 -10.46
N HIS A 362 -10.99 47.02 -10.39
CA HIS A 362 -10.30 46.73 -9.13
C HIS A 362 -10.39 47.88 -8.13
N ALA A 363 -10.30 49.13 -8.59
CA ALA A 363 -10.41 50.31 -7.72
C ALA A 363 -11.79 50.42 -7.04
N GLN A 364 -12.86 49.89 -7.62
CA GLN A 364 -14.20 49.86 -6.98
C GLN A 364 -14.30 48.89 -5.79
N ALA A 365 -13.32 47.99 -5.65
CA ALA A 365 -13.16 47.10 -4.50
C ALA A 365 -12.00 47.51 -3.58
N GLY A 366 -11.32 48.63 -3.87
CA GLY A 366 -10.18 49.11 -3.08
C GLY A 366 -8.88 48.38 -3.40
N PHE A 367 -8.87 47.55 -4.46
CA PHE A 367 -7.67 46.90 -4.96
C PHE A 367 -6.88 47.84 -5.85
N THR A 368 -5.57 47.93 -5.60
CA THR A 368 -4.65 48.75 -6.40
C THR A 368 -3.64 47.84 -7.09
N LEU A 369 -3.60 47.88 -8.42
CA LEU A 369 -2.61 47.14 -9.20
C LEU A 369 -1.28 47.89 -9.28
N THR A 370 -0.19 47.13 -9.18
CA THR A 370 1.19 47.62 -9.16
C THR A 370 2.12 46.65 -9.89
N ALA A 371 3.40 47.01 -10.00
CA ALA A 371 4.42 46.21 -10.68
C ALA A 371 3.99 45.76 -12.09
N PHE A 372 3.43 46.69 -12.86
CA PHE A 372 3.09 46.45 -14.26
C PHE A 372 4.35 46.16 -15.08
N ASN A 373 4.31 45.08 -15.84
CA ASN A 373 5.36 44.68 -16.78
C ASN A 373 4.74 44.29 -18.12
N SER A 374 5.42 44.59 -19.22
CA SER A 374 4.96 44.27 -20.58
C SER A 374 6.15 44.12 -21.53
N ASN A 375 6.03 43.23 -22.52
CA ASN A 375 7.01 43.14 -23.62
C ASN A 375 6.92 44.31 -24.61
N ARG A 376 5.90 45.17 -24.51
CA ARG A 376 5.72 46.34 -25.36
C ARG A 376 5.95 47.63 -24.57
N PRO A 377 7.00 48.41 -24.88
CA PRO A 377 7.30 49.65 -24.15
C PRO A 377 6.17 50.68 -24.17
N ASN A 378 5.39 50.75 -25.25
CA ASN A 378 4.27 51.71 -25.36
C ASN A 378 3.17 51.44 -24.33
N VAL A 379 2.89 50.17 -24.02
CA VAL A 379 1.91 49.79 -23.00
C VAL A 379 2.33 50.31 -21.62
N LEU A 380 3.63 50.23 -21.31
CA LEU A 380 4.17 50.74 -20.05
C LEU A 380 4.17 52.27 -19.98
N ARG A 381 4.37 52.97 -21.12
CA ARG A 381 4.38 54.45 -21.16
C ARG A 381 3.05 55.07 -20.71
N GLU A 382 1.93 54.41 -20.98
CA GLU A 382 0.58 54.82 -20.58
C GLU A 382 0.30 54.66 -19.08
N LEU A 383 1.20 54.02 -18.32
CA LEU A 383 1.02 53.75 -16.90
C LEU A 383 1.91 54.64 -16.02
N PRO A 384 1.46 55.04 -14.82
CA PRO A 384 2.29 55.81 -13.88
C PRO A 384 3.61 55.11 -13.55
N LEU A 385 4.71 55.87 -13.48
CA LEU A 385 6.06 55.33 -13.22
C LEU A 385 6.12 54.50 -11.93
N GLU A 386 5.44 54.94 -10.87
CA GLU A 386 5.38 54.28 -9.56
C GLU A 386 4.68 52.91 -9.60
N SER A 387 3.84 52.68 -10.61
CA SER A 387 3.10 51.43 -10.78
C SER A 387 3.84 50.43 -11.67
N ARG A 388 4.97 50.79 -12.29
CA ARG A 388 5.76 49.92 -13.19
C ARG A 388 6.68 48.97 -12.40
N ALA A 389 6.94 47.79 -12.97
CA ALA A 389 7.87 46.83 -12.40
C ALA A 389 9.32 47.31 -12.54
N THR A 390 10.14 47.05 -11.52
CA THR A 390 11.56 47.43 -11.48
C THR A 390 12.50 46.31 -11.94
N ALA A 391 12.01 45.08 -12.14
CA ALA A 391 12.80 43.92 -12.57
C ALA A 391 11.90 42.82 -13.17
N PRO A 392 12.48 41.85 -13.93
CA PRO A 392 11.73 40.76 -14.60
C PRO A 392 10.80 39.98 -13.67
N LYS A 393 9.65 39.56 -14.18
CA LYS A 393 8.59 38.92 -13.37
C LYS A 393 8.70 37.40 -13.39
N GLN A 394 8.56 36.80 -12.21
CA GLN A 394 8.42 35.36 -12.05
C GLN A 394 6.93 34.99 -12.06
N LEU A 395 6.54 33.98 -12.83
CA LEU A 395 5.16 33.57 -12.98
C LEU A 395 4.82 32.40 -12.04
N GLY A 396 3.69 32.49 -11.34
CA GLY A 396 3.08 31.35 -10.63
C GLY A 396 3.45 31.17 -9.15
N THR A 397 3.73 32.25 -8.42
CA THR A 397 3.98 32.20 -6.96
C THR A 397 3.15 33.23 -6.22
N SER A 398 2.42 32.81 -5.18
CA SER A 398 1.77 33.76 -4.28
C SER A 398 2.74 34.39 -3.28
N ALA A 399 2.60 35.70 -3.19
CA ALA A 399 3.16 36.64 -2.23
C ALA A 399 4.67 36.98 -2.36
N ASP A 400 4.86 38.25 -2.69
CA ASP A 400 6.00 39.16 -2.88
C ASP A 400 6.87 39.10 -4.14
N GLN A 401 6.64 40.14 -4.95
CA GLN A 401 7.56 40.83 -5.87
C GLN A 401 9.05 40.75 -5.49
N HIS A 402 9.81 40.05 -6.36
CA HIS A 402 11.27 39.89 -6.49
C HIS A 402 12.01 39.01 -5.49
N GLY A 403 11.93 37.69 -5.69
CA GLY A 403 12.84 36.75 -5.04
C GLY A 403 12.59 35.32 -5.50
N ARG A 404 13.03 35.00 -6.72
CA ARG A 404 13.31 33.67 -7.30
C ARG A 404 12.86 32.48 -6.44
N THR A 405 11.56 32.30 -6.30
CA THR A 405 10.97 31.15 -5.61
C THR A 405 10.45 30.24 -6.69
N LEU A 406 11.31 29.41 -7.26
CA LEU A 406 11.03 28.26 -8.12
C LEU A 406 9.78 28.37 -9.01
N GLY A 407 9.98 28.71 -10.28
CA GLY A 407 8.93 28.77 -11.28
C GLY A 407 9.45 29.24 -12.63
N LEU A 408 8.51 29.38 -13.57
CA LEU A 408 8.76 29.90 -14.91
C LEU A 408 9.00 31.41 -14.81
N ILE A 409 10.13 31.90 -15.31
CA ILE A 409 10.47 33.31 -15.37
C ILE A 409 10.15 33.80 -16.78
N TRP A 410 9.46 34.93 -16.89
CA TRP A 410 9.24 35.58 -18.17
C TRP A 410 10.11 36.84 -18.26
N ASP A 411 10.94 36.87 -19.29
CA ASP A 411 11.71 38.03 -19.70
C ASP A 411 10.85 38.85 -20.67
N ALA A 412 10.44 40.04 -20.24
CA ALA A 412 9.57 40.89 -21.03
C ALA A 412 10.32 41.50 -22.23
N GLU A 413 11.63 41.76 -22.12
CA GLU A 413 12.37 42.42 -23.20
C GLU A 413 12.55 41.49 -24.40
N SER A 414 12.93 40.23 -24.17
CA SER A 414 13.08 39.23 -25.23
C SER A 414 11.79 38.45 -25.55
N ASP A 415 10.76 38.57 -24.71
CA ASP A 415 9.52 37.79 -24.73
C ASP A 415 9.74 36.26 -24.64
N GLU A 416 10.70 35.87 -23.81
CA GLU A 416 11.10 34.47 -23.61
C GLU A 416 10.84 33.98 -22.19
N LEU A 417 10.56 32.68 -22.10
CA LEU A 417 10.45 31.91 -20.88
C LEU A 417 11.81 31.33 -20.51
N SER A 418 12.17 31.45 -19.24
CA SER A 418 13.35 30.86 -18.64
C SER A 418 12.99 30.19 -17.31
N PHE A 419 13.93 29.47 -16.70
CA PHE A 419 13.66 28.65 -15.51
C PHE A 419 14.49 29.12 -14.32
N ASN A 420 13.85 29.18 -13.16
CA ASN A 420 14.56 29.44 -11.92
C ASN A 420 15.23 28.17 -11.38
N THR A 421 16.55 28.10 -11.54
CA THR A 421 17.37 26.95 -11.12
C THR A 421 18.11 27.20 -9.80
N VAL A 422 17.75 28.24 -9.03
CA VAL A 422 18.44 28.57 -7.78
C VAL A 422 17.98 27.63 -6.65
N LEU A 423 18.85 26.74 -6.23
CA LEU A 423 18.57 25.71 -5.21
C LEU A 423 18.82 26.21 -3.78
N VAL A 424 18.14 27.28 -3.33
CA VAL A 424 18.46 27.99 -2.07
C VAL A 424 18.49 27.10 -0.82
N ARG A 425 17.61 26.09 -0.76
CA ARG A 425 17.49 25.17 0.39
C ARG A 425 18.52 24.04 0.40
N VAL A 426 19.35 23.94 -0.64
CA VAL A 426 20.41 22.94 -0.74
C VAL A 426 21.70 23.56 -0.20
N PRO A 427 22.43 22.89 0.72
CA PRO A 427 23.70 23.40 1.23
C PRO A 427 24.73 23.64 0.12
N GLN A 428 25.62 24.61 0.32
CA GLN A 428 26.58 25.00 -0.72
C GLN A 428 27.58 23.89 -1.04
N GLU A 429 27.95 23.09 -0.04
CA GLU A 429 28.85 21.94 -0.15
C GLU A 429 28.24 20.83 -1.02
N VAL A 430 26.91 20.72 -1.04
CA VAL A 430 26.19 19.77 -1.90
C VAL A 430 26.10 20.29 -3.33
N LYS A 431 25.91 21.61 -3.52
CA LYS A 431 25.88 22.24 -4.86
C LYS A 431 27.22 22.19 -5.56
N THR A 432 28.30 22.45 -4.81
CA THR A 432 29.69 22.39 -5.28
C THR A 432 30.20 20.96 -5.41
N LEU A 433 29.36 19.96 -5.09
CA LEU A 433 29.65 18.54 -5.17
C LEU A 433 30.76 18.06 -4.19
N GLU A 434 31.16 18.91 -3.22
CA GLU A 434 32.15 18.60 -2.18
C GLU A 434 31.64 17.54 -1.18
N ARG A 435 30.32 17.52 -0.93
CA ARG A 435 29.67 16.58 -0.02
C ARG A 435 28.61 15.76 -0.73
N THR A 436 28.47 14.49 -0.32
CA THR A 436 27.36 13.63 -0.74
C THR A 436 26.03 14.16 -0.18
N PRO A 437 24.98 14.35 -1.02
CA PRO A 437 23.67 14.77 -0.52
C PRO A 437 23.05 13.67 0.34
N THR A 438 22.27 14.08 1.34
CA THR A 438 21.30 13.19 2.00
C THR A 438 20.05 13.00 1.14
N LYS A 439 19.24 11.99 1.45
CA LYS A 439 17.94 11.79 0.80
C LYS A 439 17.03 13.02 0.88
N ARG A 440 16.99 13.70 2.04
CA ARG A 440 16.21 14.93 2.25
C ARG A 440 16.70 16.07 1.36
N GLU A 441 18.01 16.24 1.26
CA GLU A 441 18.64 17.28 0.43
C GLU A 441 18.42 17.03 -1.06
N ALA A 442 18.58 15.78 -1.51
CA ALA A 442 18.32 15.39 -2.89
C ALA A 442 16.86 15.64 -3.26
N LEU A 443 15.89 15.22 -2.42
CA LEU A 443 14.47 15.49 -2.64
C LEU A 443 14.18 16.99 -2.68
N SER A 444 14.77 17.76 -1.76
CA SER A 444 14.64 19.23 -1.70
C SER A 444 15.12 19.88 -3.00
N ALA A 445 16.22 19.41 -3.58
CA ALA A 445 16.72 19.89 -4.86
C ALA A 445 15.78 19.54 -6.03
N VAL A 446 15.31 18.29 -6.11
CA VAL A 446 14.38 17.86 -7.19
C VAL A 446 13.08 18.65 -7.15
N MET A 447 12.48 18.75 -5.96
CA MET A 447 11.22 19.49 -5.77
C MET A 447 11.41 21.00 -5.84
N SER A 448 12.66 21.46 -5.84
CA SER A 448 12.94 22.86 -6.09
C SER A 448 12.66 23.25 -7.54
N ILE A 449 12.81 22.36 -8.53
CA ILE A 449 12.54 22.75 -9.93
C ILE A 449 11.02 22.74 -10.18
N PHE A 450 10.41 23.92 -10.13
CA PHE A 450 8.98 24.09 -10.41
C PHE A 450 8.75 24.39 -11.89
N ASP A 451 8.11 23.44 -12.56
CA ASP A 451 7.81 23.47 -13.99
C ASP A 451 6.32 23.16 -14.21
N PRO A 452 5.43 24.17 -14.14
CA PRO A 452 3.98 23.97 -14.19
C PRO A 452 3.49 23.46 -15.54
N LEU A 453 4.20 23.77 -16.63
CA LEU A 453 3.85 23.34 -17.99
C LEU A 453 4.55 22.03 -18.39
N GLY A 454 5.52 21.58 -17.60
CA GLY A 454 6.30 20.37 -17.84
C GLY A 454 7.29 20.50 -19.01
N LEU A 455 7.70 21.71 -19.39
CA LEU A 455 8.64 21.96 -20.51
C LEU A 455 10.01 21.31 -20.27
N LEU A 456 10.40 21.13 -19.02
CA LEU A 456 11.62 20.44 -18.57
C LEU A 456 11.35 19.00 -18.13
N SER A 457 10.21 18.40 -18.49
CA SER A 457 9.88 17.02 -18.12
C SER A 457 10.96 16.03 -18.58
N TYR A 458 11.57 16.24 -19.75
CA TYR A 458 12.65 15.39 -20.27
C TYR A 458 13.88 15.33 -19.34
N TYR A 459 14.09 16.38 -18.55
CA TYR A 459 15.24 16.53 -17.67
C TYR A 459 14.90 16.20 -16.21
N THR A 460 13.79 16.74 -15.70
CA THR A 460 13.38 16.58 -14.29
C THR A 460 12.95 15.15 -13.95
N ILE A 461 12.48 14.37 -14.93
CA ILE A 461 12.09 12.98 -14.72
C ILE A 461 13.24 12.10 -14.22
N ARG A 462 14.49 12.40 -14.63
CA ARG A 462 15.68 11.64 -14.23
C ARG A 462 15.92 11.75 -12.74
N ALA A 463 15.86 12.97 -12.21
CA ALA A 463 15.97 13.22 -10.79
C ALA A 463 14.89 12.46 -10.01
N LYS A 464 13.66 12.40 -10.54
CA LYS A 464 12.56 11.64 -9.94
C LYS A 464 12.81 10.12 -9.98
N ILE A 465 13.40 9.59 -11.05
CA ILE A 465 13.84 8.18 -11.13
C ILE A 465 14.90 7.88 -10.07
N ILE A 466 15.91 8.76 -9.92
CA ILE A 466 16.96 8.63 -8.88
C ILE A 466 16.32 8.61 -7.49
N ILE A 467 15.44 9.56 -7.17
CA ILE A 467 14.72 9.59 -5.89
C ILE A 467 13.91 8.31 -5.66
N GLN A 468 13.25 7.77 -6.69
CA GLN A 468 12.54 6.50 -6.57
C GLN A 468 13.50 5.33 -6.27
N ARG A 469 14.69 5.29 -6.90
CA ARG A 469 15.72 4.27 -6.62
C ARG A 469 16.23 4.38 -5.19
N VAL A 470 16.55 5.59 -4.71
CA VAL A 470 16.91 5.85 -3.30
C VAL A 470 15.80 5.33 -2.37
N TRP A 471 14.54 5.55 -2.73
CA TRP A 471 13.41 5.08 -1.94
C TRP A 471 13.30 3.55 -1.87
N ARG A 472 13.60 2.85 -2.97
CA ARG A 472 13.63 1.37 -3.02
C ARG A 472 14.72 0.78 -2.13
N LEU A 473 15.82 1.50 -1.94
CA LEU A 473 16.91 1.12 -1.04
C LEU A 473 16.59 1.35 0.45
N GLN A 474 15.44 1.96 0.75
CA GLN A 474 14.99 2.27 2.12
C GLN A 474 15.98 3.16 2.91
N THR A 475 16.76 4.00 2.22
CA THR A 475 17.64 5.01 2.82
C THR A 475 16.84 5.95 3.72
N ASN A 476 17.36 6.24 4.92
CA ASN A 476 16.75 7.17 5.87
C ASN A 476 16.84 8.62 5.36
N TRP A 477 16.06 9.53 5.95
CA TRP A 477 15.95 10.91 5.46
C TRP A 477 17.26 11.69 5.49
N ASP A 478 18.01 11.56 6.58
CA ASP A 478 19.25 12.32 6.83
C ASP A 478 20.50 11.45 6.61
N GLU A 479 20.34 10.31 5.93
CA GLU A 479 21.42 9.41 5.51
C GLU A 479 21.91 9.80 4.11
N GLU A 480 23.23 9.71 3.90
CA GLU A 480 23.88 10.02 2.62
C GLU A 480 23.43 9.04 1.52
N LEU A 481 23.35 9.55 0.29
CA LEU A 481 23.04 8.70 -0.86
C LEU A 481 24.16 7.68 -1.12
N PRO A 482 23.84 6.43 -1.50
CA PRO A 482 24.83 5.48 -1.97
C PRO A 482 25.64 6.00 -3.16
N ASP A 483 26.94 5.68 -3.23
CA ASP A 483 27.89 6.28 -4.17
C ASP A 483 27.43 6.28 -5.64
N GLU A 484 26.83 5.19 -6.11
CA GLU A 484 26.29 5.09 -7.48
C GLU A 484 25.19 6.14 -7.73
N LEU A 485 24.20 6.22 -6.85
CA LEU A 485 23.08 7.16 -6.95
C LEU A 485 23.52 8.60 -6.67
N ALA A 486 24.52 8.78 -5.80
CA ALA A 486 25.14 10.08 -5.56
C ALA A 486 25.80 10.59 -6.85
N ASN A 487 26.54 9.75 -7.57
CA ASN A 487 27.20 10.15 -8.83
C ASN A 487 26.19 10.49 -9.93
N GLU A 488 25.13 9.70 -10.09
CA GLU A 488 24.02 10.03 -11.01
C GLU A 488 23.36 11.36 -10.64
N PHE A 489 23.11 11.58 -9.35
CA PHE A 489 22.53 12.82 -8.86
C PHE A 489 23.45 14.01 -9.06
N ARG A 490 24.77 13.87 -8.85
CA ARG A 490 25.76 14.93 -9.12
C ARG A 490 25.78 15.32 -10.60
N THR A 491 25.71 14.32 -11.49
CA THR A 491 25.68 14.53 -12.95
C THR A 491 24.41 15.28 -13.39
N TRP A 492 23.28 14.91 -12.80
CA TRP A 492 22.04 15.66 -12.98
C TRP A 492 22.15 17.07 -12.39
N LEU A 493 22.74 17.24 -11.19
CA LEU A 493 22.84 18.54 -10.54
C LEU A 493 23.69 19.52 -11.35
N SER A 494 24.79 19.06 -11.97
CA SER A 494 25.64 19.92 -12.80
C SER A 494 24.92 20.50 -14.02
N GLY A 495 24.01 19.75 -14.65
CA GLY A 495 23.27 20.28 -15.80
C GLY A 495 22.14 21.26 -15.42
N VAL A 496 21.75 21.33 -14.13
CA VAL A 496 20.79 22.34 -13.66
C VAL A 496 21.32 23.77 -13.84
N GLU A 497 22.63 23.97 -13.82
CA GLU A 497 23.22 25.28 -14.11
C GLU A 497 23.04 25.66 -15.60
N SER A 498 23.23 24.70 -16.51
CA SER A 498 23.04 24.89 -17.95
C SER A 498 21.57 25.17 -18.33
N LEU A 499 20.60 24.71 -17.52
CA LEU A 499 19.19 25.07 -17.71
C LEU A 499 18.93 26.57 -17.54
N ARG A 500 19.82 27.31 -16.85
CA ARG A 500 19.68 28.76 -16.66
C ARG A 500 19.86 29.55 -17.95
N SER A 501 20.59 29.03 -18.94
CA SER A 501 20.75 29.67 -20.26
C SER A 501 19.66 29.29 -21.26
N LEU A 502 18.82 28.29 -20.95
CA LEU A 502 17.71 27.91 -21.82
C LEU A 502 16.67 29.04 -21.87
N ARG A 503 16.33 29.46 -23.08
CA ARG A 503 15.32 30.47 -23.39
C ARG A 503 14.35 29.89 -24.41
N LEU A 504 13.06 29.91 -24.08
CA LEU A 504 12.00 29.37 -24.92
C LEU A 504 11.00 30.47 -25.27
N SER A 505 10.50 30.50 -26.49
CA SER A 505 9.47 31.47 -26.88
C SER A 505 8.24 31.36 -25.98
N ARG A 506 7.79 32.49 -25.40
CA ARG A 506 6.47 32.54 -24.74
C ARG A 506 5.38 32.28 -25.78
N LEU A 507 5.41 33.06 -26.86
CA LEU A 507 4.38 33.11 -27.89
C LEU A 507 4.29 31.80 -28.69
N TYR A 508 3.07 31.27 -28.86
CA TYR A 508 2.82 30.08 -29.68
C TYR A 508 2.96 30.35 -31.19
N ALA A 509 2.35 31.42 -31.68
CA ALA A 509 2.33 31.79 -33.10
C ALA A 509 2.32 33.31 -33.27
N HIS A 510 2.78 33.77 -34.43
CA HIS A 510 2.69 35.19 -34.78
C HIS A 510 1.24 35.61 -35.00
N THR A 511 0.95 36.89 -34.73
CA THR A 511 -0.39 37.47 -34.96
C THR A 511 -0.65 37.69 -36.44
N GLY A 512 -1.82 37.24 -36.91
CA GLY A 512 -2.27 37.41 -38.29
C GLY A 512 -1.89 36.26 -39.22
N GLY A 513 -2.69 36.04 -40.26
CA GLY A 513 -2.42 35.06 -41.32
C GLY A 513 -2.44 33.60 -40.88
N VAL A 514 -3.06 33.24 -39.75
CA VAL A 514 -3.17 31.84 -39.30
C VAL A 514 -4.39 31.19 -39.94
N THR A 515 -4.17 30.12 -40.71
CA THR A 515 -5.24 29.39 -41.40
C THR A 515 -5.75 28.20 -40.61
N ARG A 516 -4.85 27.43 -39.99
CA ARG A 516 -5.19 26.21 -39.25
C ARG A 516 -4.35 26.07 -37.98
N LYS A 517 -4.98 25.49 -36.95
CA LYS A 517 -4.36 25.16 -35.66
C LYS A 517 -4.68 23.72 -35.33
N GLN A 518 -3.64 22.90 -35.16
CA GLN A 518 -3.77 21.49 -34.84
C GLN A 518 -3.02 21.19 -33.54
N LEU A 519 -3.57 20.27 -32.74
CA LEU A 519 -2.94 19.82 -31.52
C LEU A 519 -2.37 18.40 -31.72
N HIS A 520 -1.08 18.23 -31.49
CA HIS A 520 -0.39 16.95 -31.67
C HIS A 520 0.11 16.43 -30.32
N VAL A 521 -0.33 15.23 -29.95
CA VAL A 521 -0.08 14.64 -28.64
C VAL A 521 0.77 13.39 -28.81
N PHE A 522 2.04 13.43 -28.40
CA PHE A 522 2.95 12.29 -28.48
C PHE A 522 2.97 11.56 -27.15
N CYS A 523 2.82 10.23 -27.18
CA CYS A 523 2.80 9.38 -25.99
C CYS A 523 3.86 8.29 -26.11
N ASP A 524 4.63 8.09 -25.05
CA ASP A 524 5.63 7.03 -24.98
C ASP A 524 5.78 6.47 -23.57
N ALA A 525 6.25 5.24 -23.45
CA ALA A 525 6.64 4.65 -22.19
C ALA A 525 7.83 3.70 -22.27
N SER A 526 8.70 3.79 -21.27
CA SER A 526 9.78 2.86 -20.99
C SER A 526 9.55 2.11 -19.68
N GLU A 527 10.47 1.21 -19.32
CA GLU A 527 10.44 0.50 -18.03
C GLU A 527 10.62 1.45 -16.83
N CYS A 528 11.22 2.63 -17.05
CA CYS A 528 11.55 3.59 -15.99
C CYS A 528 10.54 4.72 -15.86
N ALA A 529 9.94 5.16 -16.97
CA ALA A 529 9.03 6.30 -16.99
C ALA A 529 8.06 6.23 -18.17
N TYR A 530 6.95 6.94 -18.06
CA TYR A 530 6.01 7.16 -19.16
C TYR A 530 5.72 8.64 -19.28
N ALA A 531 5.57 9.13 -20.50
CA ALA A 531 5.53 10.56 -20.79
C ALA A 531 4.58 10.90 -21.93
N THR A 532 4.11 12.14 -21.91
CA THR A 532 3.40 12.75 -23.03
C THR A 532 3.97 14.13 -23.32
N ALA A 533 4.00 14.53 -24.59
CA ALA A 533 4.41 15.84 -25.05
C ALA A 533 3.40 16.36 -26.07
N ILE A 534 2.89 17.58 -25.87
CA ILE A 534 1.82 18.16 -26.67
C ILE A 534 2.30 19.43 -27.34
N TYR A 535 2.06 19.52 -28.65
CA TYR A 535 2.50 20.61 -29.50
C TYR A 535 1.32 21.27 -30.20
N TRP A 536 1.39 22.59 -30.33
CA TRP A 536 0.62 23.31 -31.32
C TRP A 536 1.36 23.26 -32.66
N LEU A 537 0.68 22.79 -33.70
CA LEU A 537 1.05 22.99 -35.10
C LEU A 537 0.16 24.09 -35.66
N VAL A 538 0.78 25.20 -36.08
CA VAL A 538 0.10 26.37 -36.64
C VAL A 538 0.54 26.57 -38.07
N GLU A 539 -0.44 26.63 -38.98
CA GLU A 539 -0.23 26.85 -40.42
C GLU A 539 -0.64 28.29 -40.77
N TYR A 540 0.15 28.93 -41.61
CA TYR A 540 -0.08 30.31 -42.05
C TYR A 540 -0.55 30.38 -43.51
N GLU A 541 -1.06 31.54 -43.93
CA GLU A 541 -1.57 31.81 -45.28
C GLU A 541 -0.47 31.67 -46.36
N ASP A 542 0.79 31.93 -46.00
CA ASP A 542 1.96 31.76 -46.86
C ASP A 542 2.41 30.28 -46.99
N GLY A 543 1.70 29.36 -46.33
CA GLY A 543 2.01 27.93 -46.30
C GLY A 543 3.10 27.55 -45.29
N SER A 544 3.69 28.51 -44.57
CA SER A 544 4.65 28.21 -43.51
C SER A 544 3.98 27.51 -42.33
N LYS A 545 4.74 26.68 -41.62
CA LYS A 545 4.30 25.92 -40.45
C LYS A 545 5.17 26.23 -39.25
N ARG A 546 4.55 26.36 -38.07
CA ARG A 546 5.25 26.51 -36.80
C ARG A 546 4.78 25.44 -35.83
N VAL A 547 5.72 24.68 -35.29
CA VAL A 547 5.47 23.69 -34.24
C VAL A 547 6.13 24.16 -32.96
N ILE A 548 5.39 24.13 -31.85
CA ILE A 548 5.89 24.57 -30.54
C ILE A 548 5.34 23.72 -29.42
N LEU A 549 6.21 23.36 -28.47
CA LEU A 549 5.82 22.63 -27.27
C LEU A 549 4.88 23.47 -26.39
N THR A 550 3.66 22.97 -26.22
CA THR A 550 2.61 23.56 -25.40
C THR A 550 2.75 23.14 -23.95
N ALA A 551 2.79 21.82 -23.73
CA ALA A 551 2.96 21.22 -22.41
C ALA A 551 3.53 19.81 -22.55
N ALA A 552 4.15 19.31 -21.49
CA ALA A 552 4.50 17.91 -21.37
C ALA A 552 4.25 17.39 -19.95
N LYS A 553 4.16 16.08 -19.80
CA LYS A 553 3.98 15.43 -18.50
C LYS A 553 4.75 14.13 -18.52
N ALA A 554 5.73 13.98 -17.63
CA ALA A 554 6.43 12.72 -17.41
C ALA A 554 6.20 12.20 -15.99
N ARG A 555 6.07 10.87 -15.87
CA ARG A 555 5.89 10.16 -14.60
C ARG A 555 6.82 8.97 -14.51
N VAL A 556 7.36 8.74 -13.32
CA VAL A 556 8.19 7.56 -13.07
C VAL A 556 7.29 6.34 -13.06
N ALA A 557 7.74 5.25 -13.68
CA ALA A 557 7.03 3.99 -13.67
C ALA A 557 6.77 3.53 -12.22
N PRO A 558 5.61 2.92 -11.92
CA PRO A 558 5.26 2.52 -10.57
C PRO A 558 6.27 1.53 -9.98
N ILE A 559 6.47 1.58 -8.66
CA ILE A 559 7.37 0.63 -7.95
C ILE A 559 6.95 -0.83 -8.20
N LYS A 560 5.64 -1.08 -8.33
CA LYS A 560 5.12 -2.39 -8.73
C LYS A 560 5.27 -2.54 -10.25
N ALA A 561 6.14 -3.46 -10.67
CA ALA A 561 6.41 -3.76 -12.08
C ALA A 561 5.10 -3.94 -12.88
N GLN A 562 4.98 -3.16 -13.96
CA GLN A 562 3.92 -3.28 -14.96
C GLN A 562 4.56 -3.69 -16.29
N THR A 563 3.76 -4.29 -17.17
CA THR A 563 4.19 -4.59 -18.54
C THR A 563 4.28 -3.30 -19.35
N ILE A 564 5.23 -3.21 -20.30
CA ILE A 564 5.41 -2.03 -21.18
C ILE A 564 4.08 -1.57 -21.83
N PRO A 565 3.25 -2.45 -22.42
CA PRO A 565 1.96 -2.04 -22.99
C PRO A 565 0.99 -1.36 -22.00
N ARG A 566 1.07 -1.68 -20.71
CA ARG A 566 0.26 -1.01 -19.67
C ARG A 566 0.78 0.38 -19.35
N LEU A 567 2.10 0.58 -19.41
CA LEU A 567 2.72 1.90 -19.24
C LEU A 567 2.49 2.77 -20.49
N GLU A 568 2.56 2.20 -21.68
CA GLU A 568 2.20 2.88 -22.93
C GLU A 568 0.73 3.32 -22.92
N LEU A 569 -0.18 2.45 -22.48
CA LEU A 569 -1.60 2.80 -22.29
C LEU A 569 -1.79 3.94 -21.28
N GLN A 570 -0.94 4.01 -20.25
CA GLN A 570 -0.95 5.08 -19.27
C GLN A 570 -0.40 6.40 -19.82
N ALA A 571 0.64 6.35 -20.65
CA ALA A 571 1.12 7.50 -21.40
C ALA A 571 -0.01 8.09 -22.26
N CYS A 572 -0.75 7.21 -22.96
CA CYS A 572 -1.89 7.59 -23.78
C CYS A 572 -3.02 8.22 -22.96
N LEU A 573 -3.35 7.65 -21.79
CA LEU A 573 -4.36 8.22 -20.90
C LEU A 573 -3.95 9.60 -20.35
N ILE A 574 -2.70 9.78 -19.95
CA ILE A 574 -2.18 11.10 -19.53
C ILE A 574 -2.24 12.08 -20.71
N GLY A 575 -1.87 11.64 -21.92
CA GLY A 575 -1.96 12.41 -23.16
C GLY A 575 -3.37 12.92 -23.42
N ALA A 576 -4.37 12.03 -23.40
CA ALA A 576 -5.77 12.37 -23.56
C ALA A 576 -6.22 13.42 -22.53
N ARG A 577 -5.98 13.18 -21.24
CA ARG A 577 -6.37 14.11 -20.17
C ARG A 577 -5.69 15.47 -20.28
N LEU A 578 -4.39 15.49 -20.62
CA LEU A 578 -3.64 16.75 -20.77
C LEU A 578 -4.13 17.53 -21.98
N ALA A 579 -4.41 16.86 -23.09
CA ALA A 579 -5.00 17.48 -24.29
C ALA A 579 -6.36 18.09 -23.98
N THR A 580 -7.26 17.36 -23.31
CA THR A 580 -8.56 17.89 -22.87
C THR A 580 -8.40 19.13 -21.97
N THR A 581 -7.42 19.11 -21.07
CA THR A 581 -7.13 20.25 -20.19
C THR A 581 -6.63 21.46 -20.99
N ILE A 582 -5.71 21.25 -21.94
CA ILE A 582 -5.22 22.29 -22.84
C ILE A 582 -6.38 22.91 -23.62
N ILE A 583 -7.25 22.09 -24.23
CA ILE A 583 -8.39 22.55 -25.03
C ILE A 583 -9.39 23.35 -24.19
N ARG A 584 -9.64 22.92 -22.95
CA ARG A 584 -10.54 23.62 -22.03
C ARG A 584 -9.99 24.96 -21.57
N GLU A 585 -8.70 25.03 -21.27
CA GLU A 585 -8.09 26.22 -20.66
C GLU A 585 -7.60 27.25 -21.68
N HIS A 586 -7.30 26.85 -22.93
CA HIS A 586 -6.95 27.78 -24.00
C HIS A 586 -8.18 28.52 -24.51
N ARG A 587 -7.99 29.76 -24.98
CA ARG A 587 -8.99 30.46 -25.81
C ARG A 587 -9.00 29.89 -27.23
N TRP A 588 -7.88 29.34 -27.68
CA TRP A 588 -7.76 28.66 -28.97
C TRP A 588 -8.48 27.32 -28.98
N GLN A 589 -9.32 27.11 -29.99
CA GLN A 589 -9.90 25.80 -30.29
C GLN A 589 -9.13 25.15 -31.44
N PRO A 590 -8.63 23.91 -31.28
CA PRO A 590 -7.97 23.20 -32.35
C PRO A 590 -8.97 22.82 -33.44
N HIS A 591 -8.57 22.97 -34.70
CA HIS A 591 -9.32 22.42 -35.84
C HIS A 591 -9.29 20.90 -35.84
N ARG A 592 -8.19 20.33 -35.33
CA ARG A 592 -7.96 18.89 -35.26
C ARG A 592 -7.03 18.56 -34.10
N VAL A 593 -7.26 17.41 -33.48
CA VAL A 593 -6.38 16.82 -32.47
C VAL A 593 -5.90 15.48 -33.01
N VAL A 594 -4.59 15.23 -32.95
CA VAL A 594 -3.97 13.98 -33.40
C VAL A 594 -3.11 13.42 -32.27
N TYR A 595 -3.39 12.17 -31.89
CA TYR A 595 -2.63 11.45 -30.88
C TYR A 595 -1.66 10.48 -31.56
N TRP A 596 -0.42 10.48 -31.13
CA TRP A 596 0.67 9.69 -31.69
C TRP A 596 1.21 8.74 -30.63
N THR A 597 1.32 7.47 -31.00
CA THR A 597 2.05 6.47 -30.21
C THR A 597 2.74 5.50 -31.15
N ASP A 598 3.90 5.01 -30.75
CA ASP A 598 4.62 3.95 -31.46
C ASP A 598 4.14 2.55 -31.04
N SER A 599 3.33 2.45 -29.99
CA SER A 599 2.75 1.20 -29.52
C SER A 599 1.59 0.73 -30.41
N ARG A 600 1.90 -0.23 -31.28
CA ARG A 600 0.89 -0.97 -32.05
C ARG A 600 -0.12 -1.70 -31.15
N THR A 601 0.31 -2.13 -29.97
CA THR A 601 -0.55 -2.85 -29.01
C THR A 601 -1.62 -1.93 -28.46
N VAL A 602 -1.26 -0.72 -28.04
CA VAL A 602 -2.22 0.26 -27.51
C VAL A 602 -3.15 0.76 -28.60
N LEU A 603 -2.65 1.03 -29.82
CA LEU A 603 -3.51 1.37 -30.96
C LEU A 603 -4.52 0.28 -31.26
N HIS A 604 -4.09 -0.98 -31.26
CA HIS A 604 -5.01 -2.11 -31.44
C HIS A 604 -6.07 -2.17 -30.33
N TRP A 605 -5.71 -1.86 -29.08
CA TRP A 605 -6.69 -1.82 -27.98
C TRP A 605 -7.70 -0.69 -28.11
N ILE A 606 -7.26 0.50 -28.53
CA ILE A 606 -8.12 1.67 -28.73
C ILE A 606 -9.07 1.44 -29.92
N ASN A 607 -8.61 0.81 -30.99
CA ASN A 607 -9.42 0.58 -32.19
C ASN A 607 -10.39 -0.61 -32.09
N ASN A 608 -10.31 -1.44 -31.05
CA ASN A 608 -11.10 -2.68 -30.94
C ASN A 608 -12.01 -2.71 -29.72
N ASP A 609 -13.27 -2.35 -29.91
CA ASP A 609 -14.34 -2.40 -28.90
C ASP A 609 -14.88 -3.81 -28.60
N ARG A 610 -14.57 -4.81 -29.44
CA ARG A 610 -15.19 -6.14 -29.37
C ARG A 610 -14.47 -7.14 -28.45
N VAL A 611 -13.35 -6.76 -27.84
CA VAL A 611 -12.49 -7.65 -27.07
C VAL A 611 -12.68 -7.44 -25.56
N ARG A 612 -12.90 -8.52 -24.81
CA ARG A 612 -12.95 -8.45 -23.34
C ARG A 612 -11.54 -8.25 -22.77
N TYR A 613 -11.21 -7.01 -22.39
CA TYR A 613 -9.94 -6.69 -21.73
C TYR A 613 -9.98 -6.95 -20.21
N PRO A 614 -8.82 -7.21 -19.58
CA PRO A 614 -8.72 -7.24 -18.11
C PRO A 614 -9.18 -5.91 -17.49
N PRO A 615 -9.73 -5.89 -16.25
CA PRO A 615 -10.29 -4.67 -15.65
C PRO A 615 -9.37 -3.45 -15.68
N TYR A 616 -8.07 -3.65 -15.44
CA TYR A 616 -7.08 -2.56 -15.49
C TYR A 616 -7.03 -1.84 -16.85
N VAL A 617 -7.05 -2.61 -17.93
CA VAL A 617 -6.98 -2.12 -19.31
C VAL A 617 -8.35 -1.57 -19.72
N ALA A 618 -9.43 -2.30 -19.42
CA ALA A 618 -10.80 -1.88 -19.73
C ALA A 618 -11.16 -0.52 -19.12
N HIS A 619 -10.88 -0.28 -17.83
CA HIS A 619 -11.20 1.01 -17.20
C HIS A 619 -10.47 2.20 -17.83
N ARG A 620 -9.23 2.00 -18.31
CA ARG A 620 -8.42 3.07 -18.92
C ARG A 620 -8.82 3.31 -20.37
N LEU A 621 -9.14 2.25 -21.10
CA LEU A 621 -9.70 2.36 -22.45
C LEU A 621 -11.04 3.08 -22.42
N ASN A 622 -11.93 2.74 -21.48
CA ASN A 622 -13.20 3.44 -21.31
C ASN A 622 -13.00 4.95 -21.09
N GLU A 623 -12.04 5.34 -20.26
CA GLU A 623 -11.75 6.75 -20.04
C GLU A 623 -11.12 7.42 -21.28
N ILE A 624 -10.24 6.73 -22.01
CA ILE A 624 -9.70 7.23 -23.29
C ILE A 624 -10.83 7.42 -24.31
N SER A 625 -11.79 6.49 -24.39
CA SER A 625 -12.95 6.60 -25.28
C SER A 625 -13.94 7.68 -24.86
N GLU A 626 -13.98 8.08 -23.58
CA GLU A 626 -14.76 9.24 -23.12
C GLU A 626 -14.11 10.58 -23.50
N LEU A 627 -12.80 10.58 -23.80
CA LEU A 627 -12.00 11.79 -24.05
C LEU A 627 -11.55 11.97 -25.50
N THR A 628 -11.49 10.89 -26.27
CA THR A 628 -10.90 10.84 -27.62
C THR A 628 -11.66 9.89 -28.52
N GLU A 629 -11.57 10.10 -29.83
CA GLU A 629 -12.10 9.20 -30.85
C GLU A 629 -10.99 8.30 -31.41
N PRO A 630 -11.26 7.01 -31.73
CA PRO A 630 -10.26 6.10 -32.29
C PRO A 630 -9.53 6.62 -33.53
N GLU A 631 -10.22 7.35 -34.41
CA GLU A 631 -9.67 7.92 -35.65
C GLU A 631 -8.63 9.03 -35.41
N GLN A 632 -8.61 9.60 -34.19
CA GLN A 632 -7.62 10.61 -33.81
C GLN A 632 -6.26 9.98 -33.49
N TRP A 633 -6.19 8.66 -33.25
CA TRP A 633 -4.98 7.95 -32.89
C TRP A 633 -4.22 7.44 -34.13
N LYS A 634 -2.98 7.92 -34.29
CA LYS A 634 -2.07 7.56 -35.38
C LYS A 634 -0.81 6.89 -34.83
N TRP A 635 -0.22 6.04 -35.67
CA TRP A 635 1.07 5.41 -35.38
C TRP A 635 2.24 6.33 -35.77
N VAL A 636 3.28 6.37 -34.94
CA VAL A 636 4.55 7.04 -35.26
C VAL A 636 5.73 6.07 -35.02
N PRO A 637 6.79 6.07 -35.84
CA PRO A 637 8.01 5.33 -35.53
C PRO A 637 8.64 5.81 -34.22
N THR A 638 9.17 4.91 -33.40
CA THR A 638 9.83 5.25 -32.12
C THR A 638 10.91 6.33 -32.28
N ARG A 639 11.69 6.30 -33.37
CA ARG A 639 12.72 7.32 -33.64
C ARG A 639 12.16 8.73 -33.80
N ASP A 640 10.93 8.84 -34.28
CA ASP A 640 10.24 10.09 -34.59
C ASP A 640 9.26 10.48 -33.46
N ASN A 641 9.09 9.61 -32.46
CA ASN A 641 8.27 9.86 -31.27
C ASN A 641 9.03 10.73 -30.27
N VAL A 642 8.73 12.03 -30.24
CA VAL A 642 9.40 12.99 -29.34
C VAL A 642 9.16 12.73 -27.85
N ALA A 643 8.11 11.98 -27.47
CA ALA A 643 7.89 11.62 -26.06
C ALA A 643 8.99 10.69 -25.52
N ASP A 644 9.69 9.96 -26.39
CA ASP A 644 10.83 9.10 -26.07
C ASP A 644 11.99 9.88 -25.41
N ASP A 645 12.12 11.18 -25.70
CA ASP A 645 13.13 12.04 -25.05
C ASP A 645 12.93 12.20 -23.54
N ALA A 646 11.70 11.98 -23.05
CA ALA A 646 11.36 12.02 -21.62
C ALA A 646 11.26 10.64 -20.97
N THR A 647 11.29 9.56 -21.75
CA THR A 647 11.31 8.18 -21.23
C THR A 647 12.70 7.57 -21.26
N ARG A 648 13.61 8.11 -22.10
CA ARG A 648 15.05 7.75 -22.16
C ARG A 648 15.91 8.60 -21.23
N ILE A 649 16.91 7.95 -20.64
CA ILE A 649 17.88 8.58 -19.72
C ILE A 649 19.03 9.16 -20.57
N VAL A 650 18.95 10.45 -20.94
CA VAL A 650 19.98 11.11 -21.79
C VAL A 650 20.58 12.33 -21.11
N ASN A 651 21.71 12.25 -20.40
CA ASN A 651 22.18 13.27 -19.45
C ASN A 651 22.24 14.75 -19.91
N ASP A 652 22.24 15.02 -21.21
CA ASP A 652 22.42 16.35 -21.78
C ASP A 652 21.19 17.27 -21.62
N VAL A 653 21.49 18.56 -21.45
CA VAL A 653 20.50 19.64 -21.53
C VAL A 653 20.27 19.99 -22.99
N LYS A 654 19.01 19.98 -23.43
CA LYS A 654 18.62 20.28 -24.80
C LYS A 654 18.70 21.78 -25.06
N CYS A 655 19.10 22.16 -26.27
CA CYS A 655 19.04 23.55 -26.73
C CYS A 655 17.62 23.93 -27.16
N LYS A 656 17.36 25.23 -27.37
CA LYS A 656 16.04 25.74 -27.77
C LYS A 656 15.53 25.20 -29.12
N ASP A 657 16.44 24.81 -30.01
CA ASP A 657 16.16 24.32 -31.35
C ASP A 657 16.05 22.79 -31.41
N ASP A 658 16.10 22.11 -30.26
CA ASP A 658 15.92 20.66 -30.16
C ASP A 658 14.48 20.25 -30.48
N ARG A 659 14.31 19.08 -31.11
CA ARG A 659 13.00 18.48 -31.46
C ARG A 659 12.00 18.40 -30.30
N TRP A 660 12.47 18.37 -29.05
CA TRP A 660 11.61 18.42 -27.87
C TRP A 660 10.83 19.74 -27.74
N PHE A 661 11.40 20.86 -28.19
CA PHE A 661 10.75 22.17 -28.11
C PHE A 661 10.05 22.56 -29.41
N ILE A 662 10.60 22.16 -30.56
CA ILE A 662 10.11 22.53 -31.90
C ILE A 662 9.39 21.39 -32.63
N GLY A 663 9.18 20.25 -31.97
CA GLY A 663 8.52 19.06 -32.53
C GLY A 663 9.37 18.28 -33.55
N PRO A 664 8.88 17.12 -34.00
CA PRO A 664 9.56 16.30 -35.01
C PRO A 664 9.43 16.91 -36.42
N SER A 665 10.43 16.66 -37.26
CA SER A 665 10.56 17.27 -38.59
C SER A 665 9.38 16.97 -39.54
N PHE A 666 8.79 15.77 -39.46
CA PHE A 666 7.70 15.37 -40.35
C PHE A 666 6.44 16.23 -40.18
N LEU A 667 6.23 16.92 -39.04
CA LEU A 667 5.09 17.82 -38.86
C LEU A 667 5.18 19.08 -39.73
N TYR A 668 6.38 19.42 -40.20
CA TYR A 668 6.59 20.51 -41.15
C TYR A 668 6.30 20.09 -42.60
N GLU A 669 6.20 18.79 -42.87
CA GLU A 669 5.86 18.24 -44.18
C GLU A 669 4.34 18.18 -44.40
N ASN A 670 3.91 17.81 -45.61
CA ASN A 670 2.50 17.60 -45.93
C ASN A 670 1.95 16.35 -45.24
N GLU A 671 0.63 16.33 -44.98
CA GLU A 671 0.00 15.25 -44.22
C GLU A 671 0.17 13.87 -44.88
N ASP A 672 0.22 13.82 -46.21
CA ASP A 672 0.45 12.60 -46.99
C ASP A 672 1.84 12.00 -46.76
N SER A 673 2.79 12.80 -46.29
CA SER A 673 4.16 12.38 -45.95
C SER A 673 4.30 12.01 -44.48
N TRP A 674 3.25 12.20 -43.67
CA TRP A 674 3.30 11.81 -42.26
C TRP A 674 3.40 10.29 -42.12
N PRO A 675 4.02 9.81 -41.02
CA PRO A 675 4.12 8.39 -40.77
C PRO A 675 2.73 7.75 -40.72
N SER A 676 2.55 6.70 -41.51
CA SER A 676 1.36 5.88 -41.50
C SER A 676 1.76 4.43 -41.28
N LEU A 677 0.87 3.67 -40.63
CA LEU A 677 1.06 2.24 -40.51
C LEU A 677 0.73 1.62 -41.87
N ASN A 678 1.75 1.18 -42.62
CA ASN A 678 1.52 0.34 -43.79
C ASN A 678 0.73 -0.89 -43.34
N VAL A 679 -0.52 -1.02 -43.81
CA VAL A 679 -1.37 -2.19 -43.55
C VAL A 679 -0.75 -3.36 -44.29
N ILE A 680 0.20 -4.02 -43.66
CA ILE A 680 0.72 -5.33 -44.05
C ILE A 680 0.25 -6.28 -42.97
N ASP A 681 -0.71 -7.12 -43.35
CA ASP A 681 -1.27 -8.33 -42.73
C ASP A 681 -1.30 -8.42 -41.19
N ASP A 682 -2.48 -8.77 -40.67
CA ASP A 682 -2.78 -9.30 -39.33
C ASP A 682 -1.53 -9.73 -38.55
N CYS A 683 -0.92 -8.76 -37.88
CA CYS A 683 0.14 -9.04 -36.93
C CYS A 683 -0.54 -9.55 -35.67
N ASP A 684 -0.66 -10.87 -35.57
CA ASP A 684 -0.83 -11.61 -34.32
C ASP A 684 0.21 -11.10 -33.30
N ILE A 685 -0.21 -10.19 -32.43
CA ILE A 685 0.64 -9.63 -31.37
C ILE A 685 0.86 -10.73 -30.33
N GLY A 686 2.00 -11.43 -30.42
CA GLY A 686 2.30 -12.51 -29.50
C GLY A 686 3.71 -13.11 -29.61
N ARG A 687 4.72 -12.30 -29.28
CA ARG A 687 6.14 -12.68 -29.03
C ARG A 687 6.96 -13.08 -30.25
N HIS A 688 7.89 -12.22 -30.64
CA HIS A 688 9.11 -12.63 -31.33
C HIS A 688 10.32 -11.97 -30.65
N ASP A 689 11.22 -12.80 -30.14
CA ASP A 689 12.62 -12.45 -29.89
C ASP A 689 13.32 -12.51 -31.26
N ASP A 690 13.86 -11.40 -31.74
CA ASP A 690 14.58 -11.36 -33.02
C ASP A 690 15.95 -12.07 -32.91
N ILE A 691 16.18 -13.08 -33.75
CA ILE A 691 17.51 -13.66 -34.00
C ILE A 691 17.78 -13.53 -35.51
N VAL A 692 18.80 -12.76 -35.87
CA VAL A 692 19.37 -12.68 -37.22
C VAL A 692 20.05 -14.02 -37.52
N LEU A 693 19.74 -14.67 -38.65
CA LEU A 693 20.33 -15.96 -39.02
C LEU A 693 20.99 -15.91 -40.41
N ASN A 694 22.30 -16.18 -40.41
CA ASN A 694 23.13 -16.41 -41.58
C ASN A 694 22.92 -17.86 -42.05
N VAL A 695 22.62 -18.08 -43.32
CA VAL A 695 22.23 -19.42 -43.83
C VAL A 695 23.46 -20.19 -44.31
N THR A 696 23.76 -21.30 -43.65
CA THR A 696 24.52 -22.42 -44.21
C THR A 696 23.65 -23.67 -44.20
N ASN A 697 23.66 -24.42 -45.31
CA ASN A 697 22.94 -25.68 -45.49
C ASN A 697 23.16 -26.65 -44.31
N VAL A 698 22.12 -26.89 -43.52
CA VAL A 698 22.09 -27.98 -42.53
C VAL A 698 20.90 -28.87 -42.83
N GLU A 699 21.13 -30.19 -42.77
CA GLU A 699 20.09 -31.21 -42.73
C GLU A 699 18.93 -30.77 -41.82
N TRP A 700 17.70 -30.87 -42.32
CA TRP A 700 16.53 -30.24 -41.72
C TRP A 700 16.48 -30.43 -40.19
N SER A 701 16.61 -29.35 -39.42
CA SER A 701 16.47 -29.39 -37.96
C SER A 701 15.00 -29.50 -37.59
N VAL A 702 14.45 -30.71 -37.72
CA VAL A 702 13.09 -31.00 -37.29
C VAL A 702 13.06 -31.03 -35.75
N PRO A 703 11.93 -30.69 -35.10
CA PRO A 703 11.84 -30.75 -33.64
C PRO A 703 12.15 -32.16 -33.08
N ASP A 704 13.28 -32.31 -32.39
CA ASP A 704 13.64 -33.55 -31.69
C ASP A 704 12.62 -33.87 -30.59
N ALA A 705 11.95 -35.02 -30.69
CA ALA A 705 10.97 -35.49 -29.72
C ALA A 705 11.53 -35.59 -28.28
N GLY A 706 12.85 -35.77 -28.11
CA GLY A 706 13.52 -35.78 -26.81
C GLY A 706 13.51 -34.43 -26.08
N ARG A 707 13.41 -33.31 -26.80
CA ARG A 707 13.40 -31.95 -26.25
C ARG A 707 12.02 -31.49 -25.76
N PHE A 708 10.96 -32.26 -26.01
CA PHE A 708 9.59 -31.88 -25.67
C PHE A 708 9.07 -32.61 -24.43
N SER A 709 8.35 -31.89 -23.59
CA SER A 709 7.71 -32.44 -22.38
C SER A 709 6.21 -32.75 -22.54
N LYS A 710 5.59 -32.32 -23.66
CA LYS A 710 4.17 -32.55 -23.98
C LYS A 710 4.01 -32.93 -25.46
N HIS A 711 3.19 -33.95 -25.74
CA HIS A 711 2.91 -34.42 -27.10
C HIS A 711 2.26 -33.35 -27.97
N GLU A 712 1.27 -32.61 -27.45
CA GLU A 712 0.56 -31.57 -28.21
C GLU A 712 1.48 -30.43 -28.62
N ARG A 713 2.52 -30.13 -27.82
CA ARG A 713 3.52 -29.13 -28.16
C ARG A 713 4.40 -29.61 -29.32
N LEU A 714 4.79 -30.88 -29.33
CA LEU A 714 5.56 -31.47 -30.42
C LEU A 714 4.75 -31.48 -31.72
N VAL A 715 3.49 -31.94 -31.67
CA VAL A 715 2.60 -31.96 -32.84
C VAL A 715 2.33 -30.55 -33.37
N ARG A 716 2.04 -29.58 -32.49
CA ARG A 716 1.83 -28.18 -32.92
C ARG A 716 3.10 -27.57 -33.49
N ALA A 717 4.27 -27.82 -32.88
CA ALA A 717 5.54 -27.35 -33.42
C ALA A 717 5.76 -27.87 -34.83
N MET A 718 5.54 -29.17 -35.06
CA MET A 718 5.63 -29.75 -36.41
C MET A 718 4.53 -29.21 -37.36
N ALA A 719 3.31 -29.01 -36.88
CA ALA A 719 2.23 -28.44 -37.68
C ALA A 719 2.51 -26.98 -38.08
N TYR A 720 3.16 -26.19 -37.22
CA TYR A 720 3.62 -24.85 -37.56
C TYR A 720 4.78 -24.87 -38.56
N VAL A 721 5.68 -25.85 -38.50
CA VAL A 721 6.70 -26.06 -39.53
C VAL A 721 6.03 -26.36 -40.88
N LEU A 722 5.02 -27.24 -40.91
CA LEU A 722 4.27 -27.53 -42.13
C LEU A 722 3.47 -26.32 -42.64
N LEU A 723 2.84 -25.55 -41.75
CA LEU A 723 2.14 -24.31 -42.11
C LEU A 723 3.12 -23.28 -42.66
N PHE A 724 4.31 -23.15 -42.08
CA PHE A 724 5.35 -22.26 -42.59
C PHE A 724 5.78 -22.66 -43.99
N ILE A 725 5.99 -23.95 -44.25
CA ILE A 725 6.27 -24.47 -45.60
C ILE A 725 5.12 -24.14 -46.56
N ASP A 726 3.87 -24.38 -46.18
CA ASP A 726 2.71 -24.10 -47.05
C ASP A 726 2.45 -22.59 -47.23
N LYS A 727 2.83 -21.73 -46.27
CA LYS A 727 2.86 -20.26 -46.41
C LYS A 727 3.93 -19.82 -47.39
N CYS A 728 5.15 -20.35 -47.28
CA CYS A 728 6.24 -20.06 -48.21
C CYS A 728 5.92 -20.53 -49.64
N LEU A 729 5.16 -21.63 -49.78
CA LEU A 729 4.70 -22.17 -51.07
C LEU A 729 3.39 -21.54 -51.56
N ARG A 730 2.81 -20.56 -50.83
CA ARG A 730 1.52 -19.89 -51.12
C ARG A 730 0.33 -20.85 -51.26
N ARG A 731 0.35 -21.97 -50.54
CA ARG A 731 -0.70 -23.02 -50.55
C ARG A 731 -1.72 -22.88 -49.44
N ALA A 732 -1.33 -22.31 -48.30
CA ALA A 732 -2.22 -22.08 -47.16
C ALA A 732 -1.75 -20.90 -46.32
N ASN A 733 -2.69 -20.11 -45.79
CA ASN A 733 -2.39 -18.96 -44.92
C ASN A 733 -2.75 -19.20 -43.44
N GLU A 734 -3.53 -20.24 -43.16
CA GLU A 734 -4.01 -20.56 -41.81
C GLU A 734 -3.79 -22.03 -41.44
N MET A 735 -3.65 -22.27 -40.12
CA MET A 735 -3.52 -23.60 -39.57
C MET A 735 -4.83 -24.37 -39.71
N SER A 736 -4.93 -25.21 -40.73
CA SER A 736 -6.06 -26.12 -40.88
C SER A 736 -5.85 -27.44 -40.13
N MET A 737 -6.94 -28.18 -39.90
CA MET A 737 -6.90 -29.54 -39.36
C MET A 737 -6.04 -30.50 -40.20
N THR A 738 -5.84 -30.22 -41.50
CA THR A 738 -5.00 -31.04 -42.36
C THR A 738 -3.51 -30.93 -42.00
N HIS A 739 -3.03 -29.77 -41.55
CA HIS A 739 -1.65 -29.59 -41.08
C HIS A 739 -1.39 -30.38 -39.79
N ILE A 740 -2.35 -30.40 -38.86
CA ILE A 740 -2.25 -31.17 -37.61
C ILE A 740 -2.22 -32.68 -37.92
N ARG A 741 -3.08 -33.16 -38.82
CA ARG A 741 -3.10 -34.57 -39.23
C ARG A 741 -1.79 -34.98 -39.92
N LYS A 742 -1.33 -34.18 -40.90
CA LYS A 742 -0.02 -34.39 -41.57
C LYS A 742 1.15 -34.35 -40.58
N ALA A 743 1.11 -33.48 -39.58
CA ALA A 743 2.15 -33.41 -38.54
C ALA A 743 2.17 -34.66 -37.66
N GLU A 744 1.01 -35.16 -37.21
CA GLU A 744 0.93 -36.41 -36.45
C GLU A 744 1.41 -37.61 -37.28
N GLU A 745 0.99 -37.72 -38.54
CA GLU A 745 1.43 -38.78 -39.45
C GLU A 745 2.94 -38.72 -39.72
N TRP A 746 3.50 -37.53 -39.93
CA TRP A 746 4.93 -37.35 -40.17
C TRP A 746 5.75 -37.78 -38.95
N LEU A 747 5.35 -37.36 -37.74
CA LEU A 747 6.05 -37.73 -36.50
C LEU A 747 5.99 -39.23 -36.23
N VAL A 748 4.86 -39.88 -36.56
CA VAL A 748 4.72 -41.34 -36.50
C VAL A 748 5.70 -42.01 -37.49
N LYS A 749 5.70 -41.60 -38.76
CA LYS A 749 6.59 -42.14 -39.79
C LYS A 749 8.06 -41.96 -39.41
N ARG A 750 8.41 -40.82 -38.82
CA ARG A 750 9.77 -40.53 -38.34
C ARG A 750 10.18 -41.49 -37.22
N ALA A 751 9.36 -41.60 -36.17
CA ALA A 751 9.63 -42.53 -35.06
C ALA A 751 9.74 -43.99 -35.53
N GLN A 752 8.94 -44.36 -36.55
CA GLN A 752 9.00 -45.67 -37.19
C GLN A 752 10.29 -45.85 -38.00
N SER A 753 10.72 -44.85 -38.78
CA SER A 753 11.98 -44.91 -39.54
C SER A 753 13.21 -44.99 -38.64
N GLU A 754 13.22 -44.27 -37.52
CA GLU A 754 14.34 -44.26 -36.56
C GLU A 754 14.46 -45.59 -35.80
N THR A 755 13.35 -46.32 -35.62
CA THR A 755 13.32 -47.54 -34.81
C THR A 755 13.23 -48.85 -35.62
N PHE A 756 12.58 -48.79 -36.79
CA PHE A 756 12.26 -49.93 -37.66
C PHE A 756 12.69 -49.70 -39.11
N GLY A 757 13.65 -48.81 -39.37
CA GLY A 757 14.08 -48.44 -40.73
C GLY A 757 14.41 -49.63 -41.63
N GLU A 758 15.20 -50.59 -41.12
CA GLU A 758 15.55 -51.82 -41.88
C GLU A 758 14.32 -52.70 -42.19
N ASP A 759 13.36 -52.79 -41.25
CA ASP A 759 12.13 -53.55 -41.44
C ASP A 759 11.22 -52.87 -42.49
N ILE A 760 11.14 -51.53 -42.47
CA ILE A 760 10.35 -50.73 -43.42
C ILE A 760 10.92 -50.84 -44.84
N GLU A 761 12.24 -50.78 -45.01
CA GLU A 761 12.87 -50.94 -46.33
C GLU A 761 12.62 -52.32 -46.93
N ARG A 762 12.67 -53.38 -46.12
CA ARG A 762 12.35 -54.75 -46.55
C ARG A 762 10.89 -54.89 -46.97
N LEU A 763 9.96 -54.36 -46.17
CA LEU A 763 8.53 -54.37 -46.49
C LEU A 763 8.23 -53.59 -47.79
N ARG A 764 8.88 -52.45 -48.02
CA ARG A 764 8.76 -51.68 -49.28
C ARG A 764 9.29 -52.44 -50.50
N ARG A 765 10.32 -53.28 -50.32
CA ARG A 765 10.89 -54.14 -51.37
C ARG A 765 10.16 -55.48 -51.53
N GLY A 766 9.05 -55.70 -50.82
CA GLY A 766 8.30 -56.97 -50.84
C GLY A 766 9.04 -58.15 -50.22
N GLN A 767 10.07 -57.90 -49.41
CA GLN A 767 10.90 -58.93 -48.79
C GLN A 767 10.37 -59.33 -47.40
N ASN A 768 10.56 -60.60 -47.04
CA ASN A 768 10.24 -61.09 -45.70
C ASN A 768 11.14 -60.43 -44.62
N LEU A 769 10.53 -60.11 -43.48
CA LEU A 769 11.25 -59.60 -42.31
C LEU A 769 12.24 -60.63 -41.75
N LYS A 770 13.37 -60.15 -41.20
CA LYS A 770 14.36 -61.01 -40.54
C LYS A 770 13.75 -61.78 -39.38
N MET A 771 14.26 -62.99 -39.12
CA MET A 771 13.85 -63.81 -37.96
C MET A 771 14.03 -63.06 -36.62
N SER A 772 14.99 -62.15 -36.55
CA SER A 772 15.31 -61.32 -35.38
C SER A 772 14.42 -60.08 -35.18
N SER A 773 13.53 -59.77 -36.14
CA SER A 773 12.69 -58.58 -36.07
C SER A 773 11.64 -58.66 -34.96
N ARG A 774 11.54 -57.60 -34.14
CA ARG A 774 10.64 -57.51 -32.97
C ARG A 774 9.16 -57.43 -33.36
N ILE A 775 8.87 -57.02 -34.58
CA ILE A 775 7.51 -56.77 -35.08
C ILE A 775 6.98 -57.90 -35.96
N ARG A 776 7.80 -58.89 -36.32
CA ARG A 776 7.43 -60.00 -37.22
C ARG A 776 6.18 -60.77 -36.77
N LYS A 777 5.97 -60.93 -35.46
CA LYS A 777 4.80 -61.63 -34.89
C LYS A 777 3.48 -60.85 -35.03
N LEU A 778 3.54 -59.58 -35.46
CA LEU A 778 2.39 -58.69 -35.60
C LEU A 778 1.86 -58.59 -37.04
N ASP A 779 2.42 -59.40 -37.95
CA ASP A 779 2.12 -59.38 -39.38
C ASP A 779 2.10 -57.93 -39.95
N PRO A 780 3.25 -57.22 -39.89
CA PRO A 780 3.30 -55.80 -40.16
C PRO A 780 3.20 -55.51 -41.66
N PHE A 781 2.46 -54.47 -42.03
CA PHE A 781 2.38 -53.95 -43.40
C PHE A 781 2.40 -52.42 -43.39
N ILE A 782 2.73 -51.83 -44.53
CA ILE A 782 2.70 -50.38 -44.74
C ILE A 782 1.36 -50.07 -45.43
N ASP A 783 0.59 -49.13 -44.88
CA ASP A 783 -0.65 -48.66 -45.48
C ASP A 783 -0.41 -47.72 -46.69
N GLU A 784 -1.49 -47.29 -47.34
CA GLU A 784 -1.47 -46.38 -48.49
C GLU A 784 -0.83 -45.02 -48.14
N ASP A 785 -0.94 -44.61 -46.87
CA ASP A 785 -0.34 -43.39 -46.35
C ASP A 785 1.14 -43.57 -45.98
N GLY A 786 1.72 -44.77 -46.06
CA GLY A 786 3.13 -45.01 -45.75
C GLY A 786 3.44 -45.24 -44.27
N VAL A 787 2.45 -45.53 -43.43
CA VAL A 787 2.54 -45.80 -41.99
C VAL A 787 2.61 -47.31 -41.73
N LEU A 788 3.51 -47.73 -40.83
CA LEU A 788 3.66 -49.13 -40.43
C LEU A 788 2.55 -49.55 -39.44
N ARG A 789 1.74 -50.54 -39.82
CA ARG A 789 0.58 -51.05 -39.05
C ARG A 789 0.64 -52.56 -38.85
N ALA A 790 -0.03 -53.05 -37.81
CA ALA A 790 -0.20 -54.48 -37.57
C ALA A 790 -1.46 -55.01 -38.28
N ARG A 791 -1.34 -56.12 -39.01
CA ARG A 791 -2.48 -56.78 -39.64
C ARG A 791 -3.22 -57.61 -38.59
N GLY A 792 -4.48 -57.25 -38.31
CA GLY A 792 -5.33 -57.97 -37.37
C GLY A 792 -6.00 -59.21 -37.98
N ARG A 793 -6.35 -60.19 -37.14
CA ARG A 793 -7.21 -61.34 -37.51
C ARG A 793 -8.70 -61.00 -37.54
N THR A 794 -9.07 -59.75 -37.31
CA THR A 794 -10.44 -59.27 -37.07
C THR A 794 -11.09 -58.61 -38.29
N ARG A 795 -10.52 -58.75 -39.50
CA ARG A 795 -11.09 -58.19 -40.74
C ARG A 795 -12.51 -58.66 -41.05
N ALA A 796 -12.91 -59.84 -40.56
CA ALA A 796 -14.26 -60.37 -40.71
C ALA A 796 -15.32 -59.60 -39.88
N ALA A 797 -14.93 -58.71 -38.96
CA ALA A 797 -15.84 -58.02 -38.04
C ALA A 797 -16.61 -56.83 -38.67
N GLY A 798 -16.35 -56.46 -39.93
CA GLY A 798 -17.09 -55.40 -40.64
C GLY A 798 -16.89 -53.97 -40.10
N VAL A 799 -15.90 -53.74 -39.23
CA VAL A 799 -15.60 -52.44 -38.60
C VAL A 799 -14.59 -51.64 -39.44
N SER A 800 -14.67 -50.30 -39.39
CA SER A 800 -13.80 -49.38 -40.15
C SER A 800 -12.29 -49.67 -39.96
N ALA A 801 -11.50 -49.46 -41.02
CA ALA A 801 -10.07 -49.76 -41.08
C ALA A 801 -9.17 -49.21 -39.94
N PRO A 802 -9.37 -47.99 -39.39
CA PRO A 802 -8.52 -47.46 -38.31
C PRO A 802 -8.66 -48.18 -36.97
N ASP A 803 -9.79 -48.86 -36.70
CA ASP A 803 -10.03 -49.58 -35.44
C ASP A 803 -9.57 -51.05 -35.48
N THR A 804 -9.29 -51.59 -36.67
CA THR A 804 -8.89 -52.99 -36.88
C THR A 804 -7.41 -53.16 -37.21
N THR A 805 -6.68 -52.07 -37.50
CA THR A 805 -5.25 -52.08 -37.88
C THR A 805 -4.43 -51.04 -37.10
N PRO A 806 -3.99 -51.37 -35.86
CA PRO A 806 -3.30 -50.40 -35.01
C PRO A 806 -1.89 -50.05 -35.52
N VAL A 807 -1.47 -48.80 -35.28
CA VAL A 807 -0.15 -48.27 -35.66
C VAL A 807 0.95 -48.82 -34.77
N ILE A 808 2.05 -49.33 -35.34
CA ILE A 808 3.15 -49.94 -34.58
C ILE A 808 4.16 -48.87 -34.13
N LEU A 809 4.50 -48.85 -32.84
CA LEU A 809 5.52 -47.96 -32.25
C LEU A 809 6.35 -48.69 -31.18
N ASP A 810 7.54 -48.19 -30.84
CA ASP A 810 8.36 -48.71 -29.74
C ASP A 810 8.25 -47.85 -28.47
N GLY A 811 7.93 -48.47 -27.33
CA GLY A 811 7.79 -47.80 -26.04
C GLY A 811 9.09 -47.19 -25.48
N SER A 812 10.27 -47.53 -26.04
CA SER A 812 11.51 -46.82 -25.72
C SER A 812 11.67 -45.49 -26.44
N HIS A 813 10.98 -45.27 -27.55
CA HIS A 813 11.14 -44.06 -28.34
C HIS A 813 10.56 -42.82 -27.61
N PRO A 814 11.23 -41.66 -27.63
CA PRO A 814 10.75 -40.44 -26.98
C PRO A 814 9.33 -40.03 -27.39
N TYR A 815 9.00 -40.16 -28.69
CA TYR A 815 7.65 -39.89 -29.21
C TYR A 815 6.58 -40.76 -28.55
N ALA A 816 6.82 -42.07 -28.43
CA ALA A 816 5.89 -43.00 -27.80
C ALA A 816 5.71 -42.72 -26.29
N ARG A 817 6.77 -42.26 -25.61
CA ARG A 817 6.70 -41.83 -24.20
C ARG A 817 5.87 -40.56 -24.03
N LEU A 818 5.99 -39.60 -24.96
CA LEU A 818 5.16 -38.39 -24.96
C LEU A 818 3.68 -38.72 -25.21
N LEU A 819 3.40 -39.65 -26.12
CA LEU A 819 2.05 -40.17 -26.36
C LEU A 819 1.47 -40.84 -25.11
N CYS A 820 2.26 -41.68 -24.43
CA CYS A 820 1.86 -42.28 -23.15
C CYS A 820 1.59 -41.23 -22.06
N ASN A 821 2.38 -40.16 -21.99
CA ASN A 821 2.19 -39.05 -21.05
C ASN A 821 0.94 -38.21 -21.37
N ARG A 822 0.61 -38.06 -22.66
CA ARG A 822 -0.64 -37.41 -23.09
C ARG A 822 -1.85 -38.17 -22.59
N GLU A 823 -1.95 -39.47 -22.90
CA GLU A 823 -3.09 -40.27 -22.48
C GLU A 823 -3.15 -40.45 -20.96
N HIS A 824 -1.99 -40.52 -20.28
CA HIS A 824 -1.92 -40.51 -18.82
C HIS A 824 -2.53 -39.24 -18.18
N ARG A 825 -2.32 -38.06 -18.80
CA ARG A 825 -2.90 -36.78 -18.34
C ARG A 825 -4.36 -36.63 -18.73
N ARG A 826 -4.75 -37.07 -19.94
CA ARG A 826 -6.16 -37.09 -20.39
C ARG A 826 -7.03 -38.00 -19.54
N ALA A 827 -6.47 -39.12 -19.11
CA ALA A 827 -7.10 -39.98 -18.12
C ALA A 827 -7.08 -39.35 -16.70
N HIS A 828 -6.77 -38.07 -16.52
CA HIS A 828 -6.71 -37.38 -15.22
C HIS A 828 -5.85 -38.09 -14.16
N HIS A 829 -4.72 -38.69 -14.59
CA HIS A 829 -3.84 -39.47 -13.72
C HIS A 829 -4.57 -40.65 -13.04
N SER A 830 -5.57 -41.23 -13.73
CA SER A 830 -6.34 -42.41 -13.29
C SER A 830 -5.51 -43.71 -13.40
N HIS A 831 -6.15 -44.85 -13.16
CA HIS A 831 -5.50 -46.17 -13.13
C HIS A 831 -4.73 -46.48 -14.43
N ASN A 832 -3.52 -47.03 -14.32
CA ASN A 832 -2.62 -47.28 -15.45
C ASN A 832 -3.24 -48.19 -16.52
N GLU A 833 -4.09 -49.15 -16.15
CA GLU A 833 -4.74 -50.06 -17.11
C GLU A 833 -5.75 -49.34 -18.01
N ARG A 834 -6.38 -48.26 -17.55
CA ARG A 834 -7.24 -47.42 -18.41
C ARG A 834 -6.41 -46.77 -19.51
N VAL A 835 -5.27 -46.19 -19.15
CA VAL A 835 -4.33 -45.58 -20.12
C VAL A 835 -3.81 -46.60 -21.12
N VAL A 836 -3.53 -47.84 -20.67
CA VAL A 836 -3.14 -48.95 -21.54
C VAL A 836 -4.25 -49.32 -22.52
N ASN A 837 -5.51 -49.36 -22.06
CA ASN A 837 -6.66 -49.67 -22.90
C ASN A 837 -6.90 -48.58 -23.96
N ASP A 838 -6.87 -47.31 -23.55
CA ASP A 838 -7.10 -46.16 -24.44
C ASP A 838 -6.03 -46.08 -25.54
N ILE A 839 -4.77 -46.39 -25.23
CA ILE A 839 -3.68 -46.44 -26.22
C ILE A 839 -3.86 -47.61 -27.20
N ARG A 840 -4.27 -48.79 -26.71
CA ARG A 840 -4.44 -50.00 -27.54
C ARG A 840 -5.52 -49.89 -28.60
N GLN A 841 -6.49 -49.00 -28.41
CA GLN A 841 -7.53 -48.75 -29.42
C GLN A 841 -6.97 -48.21 -30.74
N ARG A 842 -5.80 -47.54 -30.72
CA ARG A 842 -5.21 -46.89 -31.92
C ARG A 842 -3.76 -47.29 -32.19
N TYR A 843 -3.01 -47.69 -31.17
CA TYR A 843 -1.57 -47.93 -31.27
C TYR A 843 -1.18 -49.29 -30.66
N TRP A 844 -0.37 -50.03 -31.39
CA TRP A 844 0.32 -51.21 -30.89
C TRP A 844 1.76 -50.85 -30.49
N ILE A 845 1.91 -50.38 -29.25
CA ILE A 845 3.22 -49.98 -28.71
C ILE A 845 3.93 -51.19 -28.08
N LEU A 846 5.14 -51.50 -28.56
CA LEU A 846 5.99 -52.53 -27.95
C LEU A 846 6.32 -52.15 -26.51
N ARG A 847 6.16 -53.09 -25.55
CA ARG A 847 6.39 -52.86 -24.11
C ARG A 847 5.57 -51.69 -23.53
N LEU A 848 4.30 -51.55 -23.93
CA LEU A 848 3.39 -50.49 -23.49
C LEU A 848 3.24 -50.37 -21.96
N ARG A 849 2.98 -51.48 -21.25
CA ARG A 849 2.78 -51.45 -19.79
C ARG A 849 4.01 -50.88 -19.03
N PRO A 850 5.24 -51.34 -19.31
CA PRO A 850 6.46 -50.69 -18.79
C PRO A 850 6.56 -49.20 -19.13
N ALA A 851 6.26 -48.80 -20.36
CA ALA A 851 6.31 -47.39 -20.77
C ALA A 851 5.31 -46.52 -19.97
N VAL A 852 4.07 -46.96 -19.81
CA VAL A 852 3.04 -46.27 -19.01
C VAL A 852 3.42 -46.21 -17.53
N ARG A 853 3.96 -47.30 -16.97
CA ARG A 853 4.46 -47.32 -15.58
C ARG A 853 5.61 -46.34 -15.37
N ALA A 854 6.56 -46.29 -16.29
CA ALA A 854 7.69 -45.35 -16.22
C ALA A 854 7.23 -43.89 -16.28
N VAL A 855 6.27 -43.58 -17.16
CA VAL A 855 5.65 -42.25 -17.26
C VAL A 855 4.90 -41.87 -15.97
N ALA A 856 4.09 -42.77 -15.43
CA ALA A 856 3.35 -42.54 -14.19
C ALA A 856 4.28 -42.39 -12.96
N TYR A 857 5.40 -43.12 -12.95
CA TYR A 857 6.40 -43.04 -11.88
C TYR A 857 7.17 -41.71 -11.91
N LYS A 858 7.56 -41.23 -13.10
CA LYS A 858 8.25 -39.94 -13.27
C LYS A 858 7.31 -38.73 -13.16
N CYS A 859 5.99 -38.93 -13.12
CA CYS A 859 5.04 -37.84 -13.03
C CYS A 859 5.04 -37.21 -11.62
N ALA A 860 5.46 -35.94 -11.52
CA ALA A 860 5.47 -35.18 -10.27
C ALA A 860 4.10 -35.16 -9.58
N PHE A 861 3.01 -34.99 -10.34
CA PHE A 861 1.65 -35.00 -9.79
C PHE A 861 1.29 -36.37 -9.18
N CYS A 862 1.64 -37.48 -9.85
CA CYS A 862 1.39 -38.82 -9.32
C CYS A 862 2.28 -39.15 -8.12
N ARG A 863 3.54 -38.68 -8.11
CA ARG A 863 4.43 -38.82 -6.95
C ARG A 863 3.85 -38.07 -5.75
N MET A 864 3.56 -36.78 -5.90
CA MET A 864 2.97 -35.94 -4.83
C MET A 864 1.62 -36.47 -4.32
N ARG A 865 0.75 -36.95 -5.22
CA ARG A 865 -0.56 -37.52 -4.84
C ARG A 865 -0.43 -38.81 -4.05
N LYS A 866 0.62 -39.59 -4.30
CA LYS A 866 0.88 -40.87 -3.63
C LYS A 866 1.67 -40.73 -2.32
N THR A 867 2.48 -39.68 -2.15
CA THR A 867 3.25 -39.42 -0.90
C THR A 867 2.31 -39.13 0.27
N LYS A 868 2.42 -39.88 1.37
CA LYS A 868 1.60 -39.74 2.59
C LYS A 868 2.50 -39.40 3.80
N PRO A 869 2.04 -38.56 4.74
CA PRO A 869 2.73 -38.40 6.02
C PRO A 869 2.72 -39.73 6.78
N VAL A 870 3.88 -40.13 7.28
CA VAL A 870 4.02 -41.34 8.09
C VAL A 870 3.66 -40.96 9.52
N ARG A 871 2.69 -41.65 10.11
CA ARG A 871 2.29 -41.37 11.50
C ARG A 871 3.27 -42.09 12.44
N PRO A 872 4.03 -41.36 13.28
CA PRO A 872 4.81 -41.99 14.32
C PRO A 872 3.89 -42.70 15.32
N ILE A 873 4.42 -43.71 16.01
CA ILE A 873 3.66 -44.50 17.00
C ILE A 873 3.13 -43.56 18.10
N THR A 874 1.83 -43.69 18.42
CA THR A 874 1.16 -42.92 19.47
C THR A 874 1.83 -43.20 20.82
N GLY A 875 2.33 -42.16 21.49
CA GLY A 875 2.92 -42.29 22.83
C GLY A 875 1.86 -42.59 23.89
N ASP A 876 2.30 -42.93 25.10
CA ASP A 876 1.39 -43.24 26.22
C ASP A 876 0.55 -42.02 26.62
N LEU A 877 -0.65 -42.26 27.15
CA LEU A 877 -1.53 -41.20 27.64
C LEU A 877 -0.86 -40.48 28.83
N PRO A 878 -0.94 -39.14 28.92
CA PRO A 878 -0.33 -38.41 30.02
C PRO A 878 -1.00 -38.81 31.34
N ARG A 879 -0.20 -38.87 32.42
CA ARG A 879 -0.64 -39.23 33.79
C ARG A 879 -1.91 -38.48 34.20
N ALA A 880 -2.00 -37.20 33.85
CA ALA A 880 -3.15 -36.32 34.10
C ALA A 880 -4.51 -36.81 33.52
N ARG A 881 -4.54 -37.84 32.66
CA ARG A 881 -5.77 -38.48 32.13
C ARG A 881 -6.14 -39.81 32.79
N LEU A 882 -5.25 -40.36 33.61
CA LEU A 882 -5.37 -41.71 34.17
C LEU A 882 -5.53 -41.72 35.71
N GLU A 883 -5.49 -40.55 36.36
CA GLU A 883 -5.56 -40.42 37.81
C GLU A 883 -6.98 -40.60 38.36
N ALA A 884 -7.34 -41.82 38.74
CA ALA A 884 -8.59 -42.13 39.44
C ALA A 884 -8.62 -41.59 40.89
N PHE A 885 -9.82 -41.47 41.47
CA PHE A 885 -10.07 -40.95 42.84
C PHE A 885 -9.56 -39.52 43.08
N THR A 886 -9.35 -38.76 42.01
CA THR A 886 -8.98 -37.34 42.09
C THR A 886 -10.20 -36.46 41.96
N ARG A 887 -10.17 -35.28 42.58
CA ARG A 887 -11.28 -34.32 42.47
C ARG A 887 -11.48 -33.92 41.01
N PRO A 888 -12.74 -33.87 40.49
CA PRO A 888 -12.98 -33.33 39.15
C PRO A 888 -12.36 -31.94 39.00
N PHE A 889 -11.79 -31.68 37.82
CA PHE A 889 -11.01 -30.48 37.48
C PHE A 889 -9.63 -30.32 38.14
N SER A 890 -9.11 -31.30 38.90
CA SER A 890 -7.69 -31.28 39.33
C SER A 890 -6.72 -31.22 38.14
N ASN A 891 -7.03 -31.94 37.05
CA ASN A 891 -6.33 -31.85 35.78
C ASN A 891 -7.30 -31.28 34.74
N CYS A 892 -7.04 -30.07 34.21
CA CYS A 892 -7.96 -29.41 33.28
C CYS A 892 -7.30 -28.88 32.01
N GLY A 893 -8.03 -28.89 30.90
CA GLY A 893 -7.72 -28.11 29.71
C GLY A 893 -8.54 -26.83 29.65
N LEU A 894 -7.92 -25.70 29.29
CA LEU A 894 -8.54 -24.39 29.11
C LEU A 894 -8.45 -23.97 27.64
N ASP A 895 -9.60 -23.57 27.07
CA ASP A 895 -9.67 -23.00 25.73
C ASP A 895 -10.81 -21.96 25.62
N TYR A 896 -10.70 -21.06 24.65
CA TYR A 896 -11.69 -20.02 24.38
C TYR A 896 -12.53 -20.33 23.14
N PHE A 897 -13.82 -20.01 23.21
CA PHE A 897 -14.73 -20.09 22.06
C PHE A 897 -15.59 -18.83 21.94
N GLY A 898 -15.89 -18.40 20.72
CA GLY A 898 -16.57 -17.13 20.45
C GLY A 898 -16.07 -16.55 19.11
N PRO A 899 -16.34 -15.26 18.81
CA PRO A 899 -17.06 -14.27 19.63
C PRO A 899 -18.59 -14.40 19.53
N MET A 900 -19.28 -14.12 20.64
CA MET A 900 -20.74 -13.97 20.72
C MET A 900 -21.07 -12.49 20.93
N THR A 901 -22.02 -11.95 20.17
CA THR A 901 -22.42 -10.53 20.29
C THR A 901 -23.49 -10.40 21.36
N VAL A 902 -23.33 -9.46 22.29
CA VAL A 902 -24.29 -9.16 23.37
C VAL A 902 -24.69 -7.69 23.33
N THR A 903 -25.87 -7.39 23.86
CA THR A 903 -26.36 -6.01 23.99
C THR A 903 -26.12 -5.49 25.42
N VAL A 904 -25.31 -4.43 25.55
CA VAL A 904 -25.00 -3.76 26.82
C VAL A 904 -25.50 -2.31 26.73
N GLY A 905 -26.63 -2.03 27.39
CA GLY A 905 -27.32 -0.74 27.24
C GLY A 905 -27.73 -0.49 25.78
N ARG A 906 -27.25 0.60 25.17
CA ARG A 906 -27.49 0.96 23.75
C ARG A 906 -26.40 0.46 22.78
N ARG A 907 -25.39 -0.28 23.27
CA ARG A 907 -24.21 -0.69 22.49
C ARG A 907 -24.16 -2.21 22.32
N HIS A 908 -23.55 -2.66 21.22
CA HIS A 908 -23.23 -4.07 21.01
C HIS A 908 -21.77 -4.33 21.32
N GLU A 909 -21.52 -5.33 22.16
CA GLU A 909 -20.17 -5.74 22.56
C GLU A 909 -19.94 -7.22 22.25
N LYS A 910 -18.67 -7.62 22.17
CA LYS A 910 -18.30 -9.03 21.98
C LYS A 910 -17.99 -9.67 23.33
N ARG A 911 -18.43 -10.92 23.49
CA ARG A 911 -18.10 -11.82 24.61
C ARG A 911 -17.51 -13.12 24.09
N TRP A 912 -16.71 -13.77 24.91
CA TRP A 912 -16.12 -15.07 24.66
C TRP A 912 -16.50 -16.04 25.78
N GLY A 913 -16.62 -17.32 25.49
CA GLY A 913 -16.76 -18.37 26.49
C GLY A 913 -15.41 -19.01 26.79
N ALA A 914 -15.05 -19.12 28.06
CA ALA A 914 -13.95 -19.93 28.54
C ALA A 914 -14.46 -21.33 28.85
N LEU A 915 -13.92 -22.34 28.16
CA LEU A 915 -14.23 -23.74 28.38
C LEU A 915 -13.12 -24.38 29.21
N PHE A 916 -13.46 -24.82 30.42
CA PHE A 916 -12.61 -25.69 31.22
C PHE A 916 -13.09 -27.12 31.07
N THR A 917 -12.19 -28.04 30.69
CA THR A 917 -12.52 -29.46 30.55
C THR A 917 -11.64 -30.29 31.47
N CYS A 918 -12.23 -31.04 32.39
CA CYS A 918 -11.51 -32.02 33.20
C CYS A 918 -10.94 -33.14 32.31
N LEU A 919 -9.65 -33.43 32.46
CA LEU A 919 -8.95 -34.43 31.64
C LEU A 919 -9.26 -35.87 32.08
N THR A 920 -9.61 -36.05 33.35
CA THR A 920 -9.95 -37.34 33.98
C THR A 920 -11.40 -37.73 33.73
N THR A 921 -12.37 -36.96 34.24
CA THR A 921 -13.81 -37.27 34.15
C THR A 921 -14.47 -36.73 32.88
N ARG A 922 -13.73 -35.95 32.08
CA ARG A 922 -14.24 -35.24 30.89
C ARG A 922 -15.27 -34.14 31.22
N ALA A 923 -15.58 -33.88 32.49
CA ALA A 923 -16.48 -32.82 32.92
C ALA A 923 -16.12 -31.45 32.31
N VAL A 924 -17.13 -30.63 32.05
CA VAL A 924 -17.00 -29.32 31.42
C VAL A 924 -17.51 -28.23 32.37
N HIS A 925 -16.83 -27.08 32.40
CA HIS A 925 -17.24 -25.86 33.09
C HIS A 925 -17.09 -24.66 32.15
N ILE A 926 -18.10 -23.78 32.07
CA ILE A 926 -18.16 -22.67 31.12
C ILE A 926 -18.27 -21.34 31.85
N GLU A 927 -17.42 -20.37 31.52
CA GLU A 927 -17.46 -19.00 32.04
C GLU A 927 -17.54 -17.96 30.92
N ILE A 928 -18.33 -16.91 31.10
CA ILE A 928 -18.30 -15.75 30.18
C ILE A 928 -17.07 -14.89 30.46
N VAL A 929 -16.43 -14.44 29.38
CA VAL A 929 -15.25 -13.58 29.36
C VAL A 929 -15.57 -12.32 28.55
N SER A 930 -15.35 -11.15 29.14
CA SER A 930 -15.67 -9.85 28.52
C SER A 930 -14.69 -9.44 27.41
N SER A 931 -13.43 -9.86 27.49
CA SER A 931 -12.39 -9.55 26.51
C SER A 931 -11.29 -10.62 26.46
N LEU A 932 -10.50 -10.66 25.39
CA LEU A 932 -9.33 -11.54 25.27
C LEU A 932 -8.09 -10.98 26.02
N SER A 933 -8.29 -10.35 27.16
CA SER A 933 -7.23 -9.81 28.02
C SER A 933 -6.78 -10.82 29.07
N THR A 934 -5.58 -10.61 29.62
CA THR A 934 -5.05 -11.38 30.75
C THR A 934 -5.97 -11.31 31.98
N ASP A 935 -6.42 -10.11 32.36
CA ASP A 935 -7.33 -9.89 33.50
C ASP A 935 -8.62 -10.71 33.38
N SER A 936 -9.22 -10.70 32.18
CA SER A 936 -10.47 -11.42 31.93
C SER A 936 -10.27 -12.95 32.02
N ALA A 937 -9.08 -13.45 31.65
CA ALA A 937 -8.71 -14.85 31.81
C ALA A 937 -8.52 -15.24 33.28
N ILE A 938 -7.84 -14.40 34.07
CA ILE A 938 -7.66 -14.61 35.51
C ILE A 938 -9.01 -14.60 36.23
N MET A 939 -9.89 -13.65 35.91
CA MET A 939 -11.22 -13.59 36.51
C MET A 939 -12.07 -14.83 36.20
N ALA A 940 -12.01 -15.35 34.97
CA ALA A 940 -12.70 -16.59 34.61
C ALA A 940 -12.13 -17.81 35.37
N LEU A 941 -10.81 -17.90 35.49
CA LEU A 941 -10.15 -18.95 36.28
C LEU A 941 -10.53 -18.87 37.76
N ARG A 942 -10.60 -17.66 38.35
CA ARG A 942 -11.03 -17.47 39.74
C ARG A 942 -12.48 -17.90 39.96
N ARG A 943 -13.40 -17.60 39.04
CA ARG A 943 -14.80 -18.06 39.11
C ARG A 943 -14.91 -19.58 39.03
N MET A 944 -14.17 -20.19 38.09
CA MET A 944 -14.09 -21.65 37.98
C MET A 944 -13.50 -22.27 39.25
N GLY A 945 -12.36 -21.77 39.73
CA GLY A 945 -11.71 -22.24 40.95
C GLY A 945 -12.57 -22.08 42.20
N ALA A 946 -13.39 -21.03 42.29
CA ALA A 946 -14.33 -20.85 43.40
C ALA A 946 -15.52 -21.83 43.35
N ARG A 947 -16.02 -22.18 42.16
CA ARG A 947 -17.18 -23.08 41.98
C ARG A 947 -16.80 -24.56 41.95
N ARG A 948 -15.69 -24.87 41.31
CA ARG A 948 -15.24 -26.23 40.98
C ARG A 948 -13.87 -26.54 41.58
N GLY A 949 -13.35 -25.73 42.50
CA GLY A 949 -12.03 -25.84 43.13
C GLY A 949 -10.85 -25.63 42.17
N TRP A 950 -9.70 -25.21 42.69
CA TRP A 950 -8.52 -24.90 41.87
C TRP A 950 -7.88 -26.15 41.23
N PRO A 951 -7.46 -26.06 39.95
CA PRO A 951 -6.71 -27.12 39.28
C PRO A 951 -5.29 -27.29 39.85
N GLN A 952 -4.77 -28.50 39.84
CA GLN A 952 -3.36 -28.79 40.10
C GLN A 952 -2.51 -28.69 38.82
N VAL A 953 -3.04 -29.17 37.69
CA VAL A 953 -2.38 -29.07 36.39
C VAL A 953 -3.36 -28.51 35.35
N MET A 954 -2.93 -27.48 34.63
CA MET A 954 -3.72 -26.84 33.58
C MET A 954 -3.00 -26.87 32.23
N TYR A 955 -3.72 -27.32 31.21
CA TYR A 955 -3.25 -27.36 29.82
C TYR A 955 -3.94 -26.27 29.01
N SER A 956 -3.18 -25.47 28.24
CA SER A 956 -3.75 -24.49 27.31
C SER A 956 -2.93 -24.40 26.02
N ASP A 957 -3.48 -23.69 25.02
CA ASP A 957 -2.69 -23.25 23.86
C ASP A 957 -1.74 -22.10 24.23
N ASN A 958 -0.88 -21.72 23.27
CA ASN A 958 0.12 -20.67 23.44
C ASN A 958 -0.44 -19.24 23.24
N ALA A 959 -1.74 -19.02 23.45
CA ALA A 959 -2.33 -17.69 23.32
C ALA A 959 -1.73 -16.71 24.34
N THR A 960 -1.53 -15.45 23.91
CA THR A 960 -0.78 -14.43 24.66
C THR A 960 -1.43 -14.06 26.00
N ASN A 961 -2.76 -14.09 26.06
CA ASN A 961 -3.57 -13.90 27.26
C ASN A 961 -3.36 -15.00 28.31
N PHE A 962 -3.22 -16.27 27.92
CA PHE A 962 -2.94 -17.37 28.85
C PHE A 962 -1.50 -17.36 29.35
N ARG A 963 -0.54 -16.97 28.49
CA ARG A 963 0.85 -16.73 28.93
C ARG A 963 0.97 -15.54 29.89
N GLY A 964 0.21 -14.48 29.65
CA GLY A 964 0.09 -13.37 30.60
C GLY A 964 -0.47 -13.83 31.93
N ALA A 965 -1.54 -14.63 31.92
CA ALA A 965 -2.22 -15.08 33.14
C ALA A 965 -1.35 -16.00 33.99
N ASP A 966 -0.63 -16.96 33.39
CA ASP A 966 0.35 -17.81 34.10
C ASP A 966 1.45 -16.98 34.75
N LYS A 967 1.97 -15.97 34.03
CA LYS A 967 3.02 -15.08 34.56
C LYS A 967 2.52 -14.26 35.77
N GLU A 968 1.37 -13.61 35.66
CA GLU A 968 0.80 -12.79 36.74
C GLU A 968 0.43 -13.64 37.97
N LEU A 969 -0.09 -14.86 37.79
CA LEU A 969 -0.38 -15.76 38.90
C LEU A 969 0.90 -16.19 39.64
N ARG A 970 2.00 -16.42 38.93
CA ARG A 970 3.30 -16.74 39.54
C ARG A 970 3.87 -15.56 40.32
N GLU A 971 3.74 -14.35 39.79
CA GLU A 971 4.19 -13.10 40.42
C GLU A 971 3.36 -12.77 41.68
N ALA A 972 2.04 -12.96 41.63
CA ALA A 972 1.16 -12.74 42.78
C ALA A 972 1.47 -13.67 43.96
N VAL A 973 1.86 -14.92 43.70
CA VAL A 973 2.26 -15.89 44.75
C VAL A 973 3.56 -15.47 45.45
N THR A 974 4.46 -14.77 44.76
CA THR A 974 5.72 -14.27 45.36
C THR A 974 5.51 -13.09 46.30
N GLU A 975 4.45 -12.29 46.12
CA GLU A 975 4.14 -11.07 46.90
C GLU A 975 3.36 -11.33 48.21
N TRP A 976 2.87 -12.55 48.45
CA TRP A 976 2.05 -12.85 49.64
C TRP A 976 2.86 -12.98 50.94
N GLU A 977 2.22 -12.58 52.06
CA GLU A 977 2.74 -12.64 53.43
C GLU A 977 3.14 -14.09 53.85
N PRO A 978 4.17 -14.30 54.69
CA PRO A 978 4.72 -15.63 54.98
C PRO A 978 3.71 -16.68 55.50
N SER A 979 2.67 -16.28 56.24
CA SER A 979 1.62 -17.17 56.74
C SER A 979 0.59 -17.58 55.66
N LEU A 980 0.38 -16.73 54.65
CA LEU A 980 -0.45 -17.02 53.47
C LEU A 980 0.32 -17.77 52.38
N ARG A 981 1.66 -17.73 52.42
CA ARG A 981 2.54 -18.53 51.55
C ARG A 981 2.33 -20.02 51.74
N ASP A 982 2.10 -20.51 52.97
CA ASP A 982 1.83 -21.94 53.21
C ASP A 982 0.47 -22.37 52.63
N TYR A 983 -0.55 -21.49 52.69
CA TYR A 983 -1.83 -21.75 52.03
C TYR A 983 -1.70 -21.73 50.49
N ALA A 984 -0.92 -20.79 49.93
CA ALA A 984 -0.62 -20.69 48.50
C ALA A 984 0.29 -21.82 47.98
N LEU A 985 1.19 -22.37 48.80
CA LEU A 985 2.03 -23.53 48.48
C LEU A 985 1.18 -24.79 48.26
N THR A 986 0.03 -24.89 48.93
CA THR A 986 -0.93 -25.98 48.77
C THR A 986 -1.73 -25.90 47.46
N GLN A 987 -1.74 -24.74 46.77
CA GLN A 987 -2.63 -24.41 45.65
C GLN A 987 -1.88 -24.13 44.34
N ARG A 988 -0.60 -24.53 44.19
CA ARG A 988 0.16 -24.29 42.96
C ARG A 988 -0.46 -25.00 41.77
N ILE A 989 -0.79 -24.22 40.73
CA ILE A 989 -1.20 -24.73 39.42
C ILE A 989 0.05 -24.88 38.55
N GLU A 990 0.30 -26.08 38.05
CA GLU A 990 1.29 -26.33 37.00
C GLU A 990 0.67 -26.04 35.62
N TRP A 991 1.16 -25.00 34.92
CA TRP A 991 0.64 -24.62 33.60
C TRP A 991 1.49 -25.19 32.45
N LEU A 992 0.88 -26.00 31.59
CA LEU A 992 1.53 -26.69 30.47
C LEU A 992 0.94 -26.24 29.12
N TYR A 993 1.82 -25.91 28.16
CA TYR A 993 1.41 -25.40 26.84
C TYR A 993 1.52 -26.45 25.74
N ILE A 994 0.46 -26.59 24.92
CA ILE A 994 0.47 -27.49 23.76
C ILE A 994 1.29 -26.92 22.59
N SER A 995 1.90 -27.80 21.78
CA SER A 995 2.71 -27.38 20.63
C SER A 995 1.83 -26.82 19.49
N PRO A 996 2.21 -25.68 18.86
CA PRO A 996 1.44 -25.11 17.75
C PRO A 996 1.26 -26.09 16.58
N GLY A 997 -0.01 -26.31 16.17
CA GLY A 997 -0.32 -27.23 15.07
C GLY A 997 -0.35 -28.72 15.45
N ALA A 998 -0.40 -29.05 16.74
CA ALA A 998 -0.59 -30.41 17.26
C ALA A 998 -1.97 -30.58 17.95
N PRO A 999 -3.11 -30.39 17.25
CA PRO A 999 -4.45 -30.48 17.85
C PRO A 999 -4.76 -31.85 18.45
N HIS A 1000 -4.03 -32.91 18.05
CA HIS A 1000 -4.12 -34.22 18.70
C HIS A 1000 -3.74 -34.18 20.19
N GLN A 1001 -2.89 -33.22 20.62
CA GLN A 1001 -2.54 -33.00 22.03
C GLN A 1001 -3.70 -32.35 22.82
N GLY A 1002 -4.55 -31.55 22.16
CA GLY A 1002 -5.74 -30.89 22.73
C GLY A 1002 -7.09 -31.54 22.39
N GLY A 1003 -7.08 -32.64 21.62
CA GLY A 1003 -8.28 -33.30 21.08
C GLY A 1003 -9.27 -33.82 22.13
N ALA A 1004 -8.87 -33.79 23.40
CA ALA A 1004 -9.67 -34.05 24.57
C ALA A 1004 -10.76 -32.96 24.77
N TRP A 1005 -10.43 -31.68 24.69
CA TRP A 1005 -11.35 -30.55 24.92
C TRP A 1005 -11.84 -29.91 23.61
N GLU A 1006 -11.12 -30.03 22.49
CA GLU A 1006 -11.61 -29.57 21.17
C GLU A 1006 -12.93 -30.25 20.76
N ARG A 1007 -13.10 -31.53 21.11
CA ARG A 1007 -14.37 -32.25 20.92
C ARG A 1007 -15.50 -31.64 21.76
N MET A 1008 -15.20 -31.21 22.98
CA MET A 1008 -16.19 -30.59 23.87
C MET A 1008 -16.61 -29.22 23.35
N ILE A 1009 -15.68 -28.40 22.84
CA ILE A 1009 -15.99 -27.12 22.19
C ILE A 1009 -16.93 -27.32 21.00
N ARG A 1010 -16.71 -28.36 20.20
CA ARG A 1010 -17.60 -28.67 19.07
C ARG A 1010 -19.01 -28.98 19.57
N SER A 1011 -19.15 -29.79 20.60
CA SER A 1011 -20.45 -30.12 21.19
C SER A 1011 -21.16 -28.89 21.79
N VAL A 1012 -20.42 -28.02 22.49
CA VAL A 1012 -20.95 -26.75 23.03
C VAL A 1012 -21.43 -25.83 21.91
N LYS A 1013 -20.65 -25.66 20.83
CA LYS A 1013 -21.07 -24.85 19.66
C LYS A 1013 -22.29 -25.43 18.96
N SER A 1014 -22.40 -26.75 18.86
CA SER A 1014 -23.59 -27.40 18.31
C SER A 1014 -24.82 -27.16 19.19
N ALA A 1015 -24.70 -27.28 20.51
CA ALA A 1015 -25.79 -26.99 21.44
C ALA A 1015 -26.23 -25.52 21.34
N LEU A 1016 -25.29 -24.57 21.36
CA LEU A 1016 -25.58 -23.14 21.23
C LEU A 1016 -26.24 -22.77 19.90
N ARG A 1017 -25.90 -23.44 18.78
CA ARG A 1017 -26.56 -23.19 17.48
C ARG A 1017 -28.04 -23.57 17.48
N VAL A 1018 -28.43 -24.53 18.32
CA VAL A 1018 -29.81 -25.01 18.42
C VAL A 1018 -30.62 -24.17 19.42
N THR A 1019 -29.99 -23.71 20.50
CA THR A 1019 -30.68 -23.02 21.60
C THR A 1019 -30.63 -21.49 21.52
N LEU A 1020 -29.58 -20.90 20.94
CA LEU A 1020 -29.43 -19.44 20.84
C LEU A 1020 -30.07 -18.90 19.54
N ASN A 1021 -31.36 -18.54 19.61
CA ASN A 1021 -32.11 -17.98 18.48
C ASN A 1021 -32.06 -16.44 18.40
N GLU A 1022 -31.68 -15.76 19.49
CA GLU A 1022 -31.55 -14.29 19.49
C GLU A 1022 -30.18 -13.84 18.95
N LYS A 1023 -30.21 -12.80 18.11
CA LYS A 1023 -29.01 -12.28 17.41
C LYS A 1023 -28.01 -11.57 18.33
N ALA A 1024 -28.47 -10.99 19.45
CA ALA A 1024 -27.63 -10.30 20.44
C ALA A 1024 -28.28 -10.28 21.83
N PRO A 1025 -28.30 -11.42 22.56
CA PRO A 1025 -28.91 -11.51 23.90
C PRO A 1025 -28.23 -10.54 24.89
N ARG A 1026 -28.92 -10.24 25.99
CA ARG A 1026 -28.30 -9.54 27.14
C ARG A 1026 -27.31 -10.47 27.84
N ASP A 1027 -26.31 -9.90 28.53
CA ASP A 1027 -25.25 -10.65 29.22
C ASP A 1027 -25.81 -11.70 30.20
N GLU A 1028 -26.89 -11.38 30.93
CA GLU A 1028 -27.57 -12.29 31.86
C GLU A 1028 -28.21 -13.50 31.16
N VAL A 1029 -28.89 -13.27 30.03
CA VAL A 1029 -29.52 -14.33 29.23
C VAL A 1029 -28.47 -15.28 28.67
N LEU A 1030 -27.36 -14.73 28.14
CA LEU A 1030 -26.26 -15.53 27.65
C LEU A 1030 -25.58 -16.34 28.77
N HIS A 1031 -25.44 -15.76 29.96
CA HIS A 1031 -24.87 -16.44 31.12
C HIS A 1031 -25.71 -17.64 31.54
N THR A 1032 -27.03 -17.46 31.68
CA THR A 1032 -27.96 -18.54 32.04
C THR A 1032 -27.94 -19.67 31.00
N LEU A 1033 -27.98 -19.33 29.70
CA LEU A 1033 -27.92 -20.32 28.63
C LEU A 1033 -26.64 -21.17 28.67
N LEU A 1034 -25.49 -20.56 28.96
CA LEU A 1034 -24.23 -21.30 29.03
C LEU A 1034 -24.18 -22.26 30.24
N VAL A 1035 -24.83 -21.90 31.35
CA VAL A 1035 -24.98 -22.80 32.51
C VAL A 1035 -25.88 -24.00 32.17
N GLU A 1036 -26.97 -23.79 31.44
CA GLU A 1036 -27.82 -24.90 30.97
C GLU A 1036 -27.08 -25.82 29.99
N VAL A 1037 -26.36 -25.24 29.03
CA VAL A 1037 -25.51 -26.00 28.10
C VAL A 1037 -24.43 -26.79 28.84
N GLU A 1038 -23.82 -26.22 29.89
CA GLU A 1038 -22.88 -26.93 30.76
C GLU A 1038 -23.52 -28.17 31.40
N HIS A 1039 -24.72 -28.03 31.97
CA HIS A 1039 -25.45 -29.13 32.59
C HIS A 1039 -25.77 -30.24 31.58
N THR A 1040 -26.32 -29.88 30.42
CA THR A 1040 -26.63 -30.85 29.35
C THR A 1040 -25.37 -31.57 28.85
N MET A 1041 -24.26 -30.85 28.69
CA MET A 1041 -23.00 -31.46 28.29
C MET A 1041 -22.51 -32.46 29.33
N ASN A 1042 -22.66 -32.18 30.62
CA ASN A 1042 -22.21 -33.06 31.68
C ASN A 1042 -23.17 -34.24 31.97
N ALA A 1043 -24.40 -34.21 31.43
CA ALA A 1043 -25.32 -35.36 31.49
C ALA A 1043 -24.98 -36.47 30.46
N ARG A 1044 -24.00 -36.25 29.57
CA ARG A 1044 -23.65 -37.21 28.51
C ARG A 1044 -22.99 -38.50 29.05
N PRO A 1045 -23.25 -39.66 28.44
CA PRO A 1045 -22.64 -40.94 28.84
C PRO A 1045 -21.14 -40.99 28.49
N LEU A 1046 -20.33 -41.48 29.42
CA LEU A 1046 -18.92 -41.85 29.28
C LEU A 1046 -18.76 -43.31 28.89
N THR A 1047 -19.67 -44.17 29.35
CA THR A 1047 -19.71 -45.62 29.09
C THR A 1047 -20.91 -45.96 28.19
N HIS A 1048 -21.05 -47.21 27.77
CA HIS A 1048 -22.11 -47.65 26.86
C HIS A 1048 -23.52 -47.31 27.41
N VAL A 1049 -24.42 -46.85 26.53
CA VAL A 1049 -25.79 -46.50 26.91
C VAL A 1049 -26.61 -47.79 27.08
N PRO A 1050 -27.26 -48.01 28.23
CA PRO A 1050 -28.09 -49.20 28.46
C PRO A 1050 -29.21 -49.29 27.40
N VAL A 1051 -29.46 -50.51 26.90
CA VAL A 1051 -30.50 -50.76 25.88
C VAL A 1051 -31.71 -51.45 26.50
N SER A 1052 -31.52 -52.15 27.63
CA SER A 1052 -32.58 -52.71 28.48
C SER A 1052 -32.75 -51.89 29.77
N ALA A 1053 -33.94 -51.96 30.38
CA ALA A 1053 -34.21 -51.38 31.70
C ALA A 1053 -33.44 -52.06 32.84
N ASP A 1054 -32.94 -53.29 32.61
CA ASP A 1054 -32.15 -54.06 33.57
C ASP A 1054 -30.64 -53.74 33.52
N ASP A 1055 -30.19 -52.97 32.52
CA ASP A 1055 -28.80 -52.58 32.37
C ASP A 1055 -28.48 -51.40 33.32
N PRO A 1056 -27.31 -51.37 33.98
CA PRO A 1056 -26.94 -50.27 34.85
C PRO A 1056 -26.82 -48.94 34.08
N GLU A 1057 -27.30 -47.86 34.69
CA GLU A 1057 -27.26 -46.52 34.08
C GLU A 1057 -25.84 -46.15 33.64
N ALA A 1058 -25.71 -45.60 32.42
CA ALA A 1058 -24.43 -45.18 31.88
C ALA A 1058 -23.77 -44.12 32.77
N LEU A 1059 -22.46 -44.26 32.99
CA LEU A 1059 -21.70 -43.32 33.82
C LEU A 1059 -21.57 -41.99 33.08
N THR A 1060 -21.86 -40.86 33.72
CA THR A 1060 -21.82 -39.51 33.12
C THR A 1060 -20.95 -38.56 33.96
N PRO A 1061 -20.41 -37.46 33.40
CA PRO A 1061 -19.69 -36.47 34.21
C PRO A 1061 -20.51 -35.90 35.39
N ASN A 1062 -21.83 -35.74 35.24
CA ASN A 1062 -22.71 -35.26 36.31
C ASN A 1062 -22.75 -36.20 37.53
N HIS A 1063 -22.52 -37.51 37.37
CA HIS A 1063 -22.36 -38.42 38.51
C HIS A 1063 -21.23 -37.99 39.45
N PHE A 1064 -20.14 -37.43 38.90
CA PHE A 1064 -19.01 -36.92 39.69
C PHE A 1064 -19.18 -35.48 40.20
N LEU A 1065 -20.08 -34.69 39.59
CA LEU A 1065 -20.25 -33.26 39.92
C LEU A 1065 -21.45 -32.98 40.83
N VAL A 1066 -22.58 -33.65 40.56
CA VAL A 1066 -23.88 -33.39 41.21
C VAL A 1066 -24.54 -34.68 41.74
N GLY A 1067 -23.86 -35.84 41.63
CA GLY A 1067 -24.28 -37.10 42.26
C GLY A 1067 -25.27 -37.95 41.44
N GLY A 1068 -25.57 -37.57 40.20
CA GLY A 1068 -26.44 -38.33 39.29
C GLY A 1068 -26.54 -37.64 37.93
N SER A 1069 -26.99 -38.34 36.88
CA SER A 1069 -27.05 -37.81 35.51
C SER A 1069 -27.89 -36.54 35.35
N HIS A 1070 -29.03 -36.46 36.05
CA HIS A 1070 -30.01 -35.36 36.00
C HIS A 1070 -30.07 -34.51 37.27
N GLY A 1071 -29.15 -34.72 38.23
CA GLY A 1071 -29.09 -33.95 39.48
C GLY A 1071 -30.22 -34.20 40.49
N LEU A 1072 -31.12 -35.15 40.23
CA LEU A 1072 -32.08 -35.62 41.22
C LEU A 1072 -31.41 -36.71 42.09
N PRO A 1073 -31.52 -36.64 43.43
CA PRO A 1073 -30.97 -37.68 44.29
C PRO A 1073 -31.74 -38.98 44.09
N ILE A 1074 -31.11 -40.00 43.49
CA ILE A 1074 -31.64 -41.36 43.49
C ILE A 1074 -31.26 -41.98 44.84
N THR A 1075 -32.25 -42.13 45.72
CA THR A 1075 -32.12 -42.92 46.95
C THR A 1075 -32.24 -44.40 46.62
N GLY A 1076 -31.11 -45.05 46.33
CA GLY A 1076 -31.00 -46.51 46.33
C GLY A 1076 -30.56 -47.05 47.71
N PRO A 1077 -30.85 -48.32 48.05
CA PRO A 1077 -30.66 -48.84 49.41
C PRO A 1077 -29.19 -48.92 49.79
N CYS A 1078 -28.80 -48.13 50.79
CA CYS A 1078 -27.50 -48.19 51.44
C CYS A 1078 -27.55 -49.27 52.54
N GLU A 1079 -27.28 -50.53 52.19
CA GLU A 1079 -26.97 -51.55 53.21
C GLU A 1079 -25.54 -51.34 53.73
N THR A 1080 -25.39 -50.33 54.60
CA THR A 1080 -24.44 -50.25 55.73
C THR A 1080 -24.56 -48.85 56.36
N ALA A 1081 -25.54 -48.70 57.25
CA ALA A 1081 -25.69 -47.52 58.08
C ALA A 1081 -24.56 -47.44 59.12
N THR A 1082 -23.67 -46.45 58.98
CA THR A 1082 -22.95 -45.88 60.13
C THR A 1082 -23.45 -44.46 60.38
N LYS A 1083 -23.54 -44.05 61.65
CA LYS A 1083 -24.15 -42.79 62.14
C LYS A 1083 -23.49 -41.49 61.63
N LYS A 1084 -22.63 -41.52 60.60
CA LYS A 1084 -21.95 -40.37 60.00
C LYS A 1084 -22.33 -40.26 58.52
N THR A 1085 -23.40 -39.51 58.24
CA THR A 1085 -24.02 -39.29 56.91
C THR A 1085 -23.06 -38.85 55.80
N TRP A 1086 -21.94 -38.17 56.12
CA TRP A 1086 -20.94 -37.78 55.12
C TRP A 1086 -20.10 -38.95 54.56
N ARG A 1087 -19.92 -40.04 55.32
CA ARG A 1087 -19.20 -41.24 54.85
C ARG A 1087 -20.00 -42.04 53.82
N VAL A 1088 -21.34 -41.98 53.90
CA VAL A 1088 -22.25 -42.57 52.92
C VAL A 1088 -22.16 -41.82 51.59
N ALA A 1089 -22.14 -40.48 51.61
CA ALA A 1089 -21.93 -39.67 50.41
C ALA A 1089 -20.56 -39.91 49.76
N GLN A 1090 -19.50 -40.07 50.56
CA GLN A 1090 -18.16 -40.42 50.07
C GLN A 1090 -18.13 -41.84 49.47
N ALA A 1091 -18.77 -42.83 50.10
CA ALA A 1091 -18.82 -44.20 49.60
C ALA A 1091 -19.59 -44.31 48.26
N LEU A 1092 -20.65 -43.52 48.08
CA LEU A 1092 -21.40 -43.39 46.82
C LEU A 1092 -20.57 -42.67 45.74
N ALA A 1093 -19.81 -41.62 46.09
CA ALA A 1093 -18.89 -40.96 45.16
C ALA A 1093 -17.73 -41.88 44.73
N ASP A 1094 -17.20 -42.69 45.65
CA ASP A 1094 -16.14 -43.66 45.38
C ASP A 1094 -16.64 -44.83 44.52
N GLU A 1095 -17.94 -45.18 44.60
CA GLU A 1095 -18.56 -46.18 43.71
C GLU A 1095 -18.48 -45.73 42.24
N TYR A 1096 -18.71 -44.46 41.93
CA TYR A 1096 -18.54 -43.94 40.57
C TYR A 1096 -17.08 -44.02 40.08
N TRP A 1097 -16.10 -43.87 40.97
CA TRP A 1097 -14.68 -44.08 40.63
C TRP A 1097 -14.31 -45.55 40.41
N ARG A 1098 -14.91 -46.48 41.18
CA ARG A 1098 -14.77 -47.93 40.93
C ARG A 1098 -15.37 -48.32 39.59
N ARG A 1099 -16.55 -47.79 39.26
CA ARG A 1099 -17.18 -47.93 37.95
C ARG A 1099 -16.32 -47.33 36.83
N TRP A 1100 -15.71 -46.16 37.04
CA TRP A 1100 -14.77 -45.57 36.07
C TRP A 1100 -13.57 -46.49 35.79
N LEU A 1101 -12.98 -47.09 36.82
CA LEU A 1101 -11.86 -48.03 36.68
C LEU A 1101 -12.25 -49.32 35.95
N LYS A 1102 -13.46 -49.82 36.18
CA LYS A 1102 -13.93 -51.10 35.63
C LYS A 1102 -14.55 -50.96 34.22
N GLU A 1103 -15.27 -49.87 33.97
CA GLU A 1103 -16.05 -49.66 32.76
C GLU A 1103 -15.32 -48.75 31.76
N TYR A 1104 -14.71 -47.65 32.20
CA TYR A 1104 -14.17 -46.62 31.29
C TYR A 1104 -12.66 -46.70 31.06
N LEU A 1105 -11.85 -46.99 32.09
CA LEU A 1105 -10.39 -47.13 31.93
C LEU A 1105 -10.00 -48.21 30.89
N PRO A 1106 -10.68 -49.39 30.81
CA PRO A 1106 -10.37 -50.39 29.78
C PRO A 1106 -10.63 -49.90 28.35
N GLU A 1107 -11.60 -49.00 28.15
CA GLU A 1107 -11.86 -48.39 26.83
C GLU A 1107 -10.71 -47.49 26.35
N LEU A 1108 -9.80 -47.08 27.24
CA LEU A 1108 -8.63 -46.24 26.93
C LEU A 1108 -7.38 -47.06 26.54
N ILE A 1109 -7.38 -48.38 26.71
CA ILE A 1109 -6.25 -49.29 26.42
C ILE A 1109 -5.94 -49.45 24.91
N PRO A 1110 -6.93 -49.56 23.99
CA PRO A 1110 -6.65 -49.80 22.58
C PRO A 1110 -5.85 -48.64 21.93
N ARG A 1111 -4.59 -48.89 21.56
CA ARG A 1111 -3.77 -47.95 20.76
C ARG A 1111 -4.36 -47.82 19.36
N ARG A 1112 -4.99 -46.69 19.04
CA ARG A 1112 -5.47 -46.39 17.69
C ARG A 1112 -4.31 -45.86 16.81
N GLY A 1113 -3.55 -46.75 16.14
CA GLY A 1113 -2.48 -46.37 15.19
C GLY A 1113 -1.64 -47.55 14.66
N ALA A 1114 -1.17 -47.45 13.40
CA ALA A 1114 -0.57 -48.54 12.60
C ALA A 1114 0.72 -49.16 13.20
N ARG A 1115 0.84 -50.50 13.12
CA ARG A 1115 1.95 -51.31 13.67
C ARG A 1115 3.13 -51.55 12.71
N ASP A 1116 3.01 -51.23 11.41
CA ASP A 1116 4.00 -51.66 10.42
C ASP A 1116 4.48 -50.52 9.52
N VAL A 1117 5.60 -49.87 9.84
CA VAL A 1117 6.43 -49.23 8.81
C VAL A 1117 7.91 -49.16 9.27
N ASN A 1118 8.77 -49.98 8.67
CA ASN A 1118 10.24 -49.82 8.66
C ASN A 1118 10.61 -48.68 7.67
N GLU A 1119 10.20 -47.44 7.97
CA GLU A 1119 10.62 -46.27 7.18
C GLU A 1119 11.58 -45.40 8.00
N ALA A 1120 12.65 -44.95 7.34
CA ALA A 1120 13.72 -44.18 7.95
C ALA A 1120 13.18 -42.98 8.73
N ALA A 1121 13.60 -42.84 10.00
CA ALA A 1121 13.24 -41.70 10.83
C ALA A 1121 13.65 -40.37 10.14
N ILE A 1122 12.78 -39.36 10.21
CA ILE A 1122 13.03 -38.02 9.66
C ILE A 1122 14.34 -37.45 10.21
N LYS A 1123 15.24 -36.98 9.34
CA LYS A 1123 16.56 -36.44 9.71
C LYS A 1123 16.67 -34.94 9.43
N PRO A 1124 17.54 -34.21 10.14
CA PRO A 1124 17.94 -32.87 9.73
C PRO A 1124 18.49 -32.89 8.29
N GLY A 1125 17.99 -31.99 7.45
CA GLY A 1125 18.33 -31.90 6.01
C GLY A 1125 17.25 -32.43 5.06
N ASP A 1126 16.27 -33.21 5.55
CA ASP A 1126 15.23 -33.77 4.68
C ASP A 1126 14.28 -32.69 4.11
N LEU A 1127 13.98 -32.80 2.81
CA LEU A 1127 12.96 -31.99 2.14
C LEU A 1127 11.57 -32.57 2.44
N VAL A 1128 10.70 -31.79 3.09
CA VAL A 1128 9.39 -32.25 3.54
C VAL A 1128 8.26 -31.36 3.01
N ILE A 1129 7.09 -31.97 2.77
CA ILE A 1129 5.82 -31.25 2.63
C ILE A 1129 5.12 -31.26 3.99
N VAL A 1130 4.71 -30.08 4.45
CA VAL A 1130 3.96 -29.89 5.68
C VAL A 1130 2.48 -30.00 5.39
N ALA A 1131 1.86 -31.09 5.82
CA ALA A 1131 0.44 -31.33 5.68
C ALA A 1131 -0.38 -30.30 6.50
N ASP A 1132 -1.12 -29.47 5.78
CA ASP A 1132 -2.01 -28.47 6.34
C ASP A 1132 -3.46 -28.80 5.97
N HIS A 1133 -4.31 -29.06 6.97
CA HIS A 1133 -5.70 -29.44 6.74
C HIS A 1133 -6.57 -28.28 6.24
N THR A 1134 -6.10 -27.04 6.35
CA THR A 1134 -6.80 -25.85 5.83
C THR A 1134 -6.59 -25.65 4.33
N LEU A 1135 -5.56 -26.29 3.77
CA LEU A 1135 -5.18 -26.19 2.37
C LEU A 1135 -5.46 -27.52 1.64
N PRO A 1136 -6.00 -27.48 0.42
CA PRO A 1136 -6.11 -28.68 -0.40
C PRO A 1136 -4.71 -29.29 -0.61
N ARG A 1137 -4.64 -30.63 -0.67
CA ARG A 1137 -3.38 -31.43 -0.63
C ARG A 1137 -2.31 -31.01 -1.66
N ASN A 1138 -2.72 -30.33 -2.72
CA ASN A 1138 -1.84 -29.89 -3.80
C ASN A 1138 -1.14 -28.54 -3.50
N VAL A 1139 -1.47 -27.90 -2.37
CA VAL A 1139 -1.05 -26.55 -1.98
C VAL A 1139 -0.28 -26.56 -0.65
N TRP A 1140 0.03 -27.75 -0.11
CA TRP A 1140 0.74 -27.88 1.15
C TRP A 1140 2.15 -27.25 1.09
N PRO A 1141 2.54 -26.46 2.11
CA PRO A 1141 3.82 -25.76 2.12
C PRO A 1141 5.01 -26.72 2.19
N ARG A 1142 6.10 -26.36 1.50
CA ARG A 1142 7.36 -27.09 1.46
C ARG A 1142 8.36 -26.51 2.45
N GLY A 1143 9.18 -27.36 3.07
CA GLY A 1143 10.22 -26.93 3.99
C GLY A 1143 11.36 -27.94 4.14
N VAL A 1144 12.42 -27.53 4.83
CA VAL A 1144 13.60 -28.35 5.15
C VAL A 1144 13.68 -28.56 6.65
N VAL A 1145 13.89 -29.80 7.09
CA VAL A 1145 14.03 -30.13 8.52
C VAL A 1145 15.36 -29.58 9.05
N THR A 1146 15.34 -28.78 10.11
CA THR A 1146 16.54 -28.20 10.74
C THR A 1146 16.97 -28.94 12.00
N GLN A 1147 16.03 -29.40 12.82
CA GLN A 1147 16.31 -30.07 14.09
C GLN A 1147 15.20 -31.08 14.45
N VAL A 1148 15.52 -32.14 15.19
CA VAL A 1148 14.57 -33.19 15.63
C VAL A 1148 14.48 -33.27 17.16
N HIS A 1149 13.30 -33.55 17.71
CA HIS A 1149 13.05 -33.70 19.15
C HIS A 1149 12.40 -35.07 19.46
N PRO A 1150 13.17 -36.04 19.99
CA PRO A 1150 12.64 -37.33 20.42
C PRO A 1150 11.87 -37.26 21.75
N GLY A 1151 10.89 -38.16 21.94
CA GLY A 1151 10.17 -38.35 23.21
C GLY A 1151 10.92 -39.28 24.18
N PRO A 1152 10.34 -39.57 25.37
CA PRO A 1152 10.96 -40.41 26.40
C PRO A 1152 11.26 -41.85 25.95
N ASP A 1153 10.52 -42.34 24.96
CA ASP A 1153 10.66 -43.64 24.31
C ASP A 1153 11.57 -43.60 23.06
N GLY A 1154 12.29 -42.49 22.84
CA GLY A 1154 13.23 -42.32 21.73
C GLY A 1154 12.61 -41.95 20.37
N GLY A 1155 11.27 -41.95 20.25
CA GLY A 1155 10.58 -41.67 18.99
C GLY A 1155 10.53 -40.18 18.62
N VAL A 1156 10.93 -39.81 17.41
CA VAL A 1156 10.85 -38.42 16.89
C VAL A 1156 9.39 -38.05 16.59
N ARG A 1157 8.79 -37.22 17.44
CA ARG A 1157 7.40 -36.76 17.28
C ARG A 1157 7.27 -35.28 16.93
N ASN A 1158 8.27 -34.47 17.25
CA ASN A 1158 8.31 -33.05 16.92
C ASN A 1158 9.64 -32.72 16.22
N VAL A 1159 9.57 -31.88 15.19
CA VAL A 1159 10.75 -31.41 14.46
C VAL A 1159 10.63 -29.92 14.14
N GLU A 1160 11.75 -29.25 13.92
CA GLU A 1160 11.79 -27.89 13.41
C GLU A 1160 11.95 -27.90 11.89
N VAL A 1161 11.11 -27.14 11.19
CA VAL A 1161 11.09 -27.06 9.73
C VAL A 1161 11.24 -25.61 9.30
N ARG A 1162 12.26 -25.34 8.48
CA ARG A 1162 12.45 -24.06 7.80
C ARG A 1162 11.62 -24.01 6.53
N THR A 1163 10.67 -23.09 6.48
CA THR A 1163 9.83 -22.80 5.30
C THR A 1163 10.12 -21.39 4.79
N LYS A 1164 9.51 -20.97 3.66
CA LYS A 1164 9.65 -19.60 3.14
C LYS A 1164 9.22 -18.51 4.14
N GLY A 1165 8.37 -18.84 5.12
CA GLY A 1165 7.86 -17.90 6.13
C GLY A 1165 8.59 -17.95 7.49
N GLY A 1166 9.68 -18.70 7.62
CA GLY A 1166 10.44 -18.84 8.87
C GLY A 1166 10.61 -20.29 9.35
N VAL A 1167 11.23 -20.45 10.52
CA VAL A 1167 11.44 -21.74 11.20
C VAL A 1167 10.28 -22.02 12.13
N PHE A 1168 9.61 -23.15 11.93
CA PHE A 1168 8.44 -23.54 12.72
C PHE A 1168 8.61 -24.93 13.31
N ARG A 1169 8.21 -25.10 14.56
CA ARG A 1169 8.07 -26.41 15.20
C ARG A 1169 6.79 -27.09 14.70
N ARG A 1170 6.91 -28.30 14.17
CA ARG A 1170 5.80 -29.08 13.59
C ARG A 1170 5.86 -30.55 14.03
N PRO A 1171 4.70 -31.20 14.22
CA PRO A 1171 4.66 -32.62 14.55
C PRO A 1171 5.07 -33.46 13.33
N ALA A 1172 5.87 -34.50 13.56
CA ALA A 1172 6.34 -35.42 12.53
C ALA A 1172 5.18 -36.10 11.78
N SER A 1173 4.03 -36.30 12.43
CA SER A 1173 2.80 -36.84 11.83
C SER A 1173 2.19 -35.98 10.73
N ARG A 1174 2.62 -34.71 10.61
CA ARG A 1174 2.21 -33.79 9.55
C ARG A 1174 3.27 -33.61 8.46
N LEU A 1175 4.37 -34.35 8.50
CA LEU A 1175 5.44 -34.21 7.52
C LEU A 1175 5.48 -35.43 6.62
N ALA A 1176 5.55 -35.16 5.31
CA ALA A 1176 5.76 -36.18 4.31
C ALA A 1176 7.11 -35.91 3.63
N VAL A 1177 8.05 -36.84 3.80
CA VAL A 1177 9.40 -36.73 3.20
C VAL A 1177 9.28 -36.87 1.68
N LEU A 1178 9.85 -35.91 0.97
CA LEU A 1178 9.93 -35.95 -0.49
C LEU A 1178 11.21 -36.68 -0.90
N PRO A 1179 11.14 -37.68 -1.80
CA PRO A 1179 12.33 -38.27 -2.38
C PRO A 1179 13.08 -37.20 -3.18
N MET A 1180 14.32 -36.89 -2.79
CA MET A 1180 15.21 -36.05 -3.59
C MET A 1180 15.55 -36.79 -4.90
N GLU A 1181 15.61 -36.05 -6.01
CA GLU A 1181 16.07 -36.58 -7.30
C GLU A 1181 17.58 -36.70 -7.36
#